data_AF-A0A8U0QNV7-F1
#
_entry.id   AF-A0A8U0QNV7-F1
#
_cell.length_a   1.000
_cell.length_b   1.000
_cell.length_c   1.000
_cell.angle_alpha   90.00
_cell.angle_beta   90.00
_cell.angle_gamma   90.00
#
_symmetry.space_group_name_H-M   'P 1'
#
loop_
_entity.id
_entity.type
_entity.pdbx_description
1 polymer ?
#
loop_
_entity_poly.entity_id
_entity_poly.type
_entity_poly.pdbx_seq_one_letter_code
_entity_poly.pdbx_strand_id
1 'polypeptide(L)'
;MDLYKAVLLGVLFSAVSAGVLDEYAKTEGARIMSILKREYSVGTVLECAIKCNAETAFTCRSFIYIEKDQECLTIPANTKTEHVLRRTSTALYEKKVYLMECVNGIGMDYRGTKSKTKSGKTCQRWASKYPHNPNMTPSTHPNADLESNFCRNPDGDSKGPWCYTRDPETRWETCNVQDCSASKPPTVVELTCSTGDGVAYRGTVAVTTSGKACQAWAAQTPQKHNRTPDNYPSNGLDLNYCRNPDNERMPWCYTTDPETRWEYCKVPSCGDVPGPVSAGVLDEYAKTEGARIMSILKREYSVGTVLECAIKCNAETAFTCRSFIYIEKDQECLTIPANTKTEHVLRRTSTALYEKKVYLMECVNGIGMDYRGTKSKTKSGKTCQRWASKYPHNPNMTPSTHPNADLESNFCRNPDGDSKGPWCYTRDPETRWETCNVQDCSASKPPTVVEELTCSTGDGVAYRGTVAVTTSGKACQAWAAQTPQKHNRTPDNYPSNGLDLNYCRNPDNERMPWCYTTDPETRWEYCKVPSCGDVPGPASKPPTVVELTCSTGDGVAYRGTVAVTTSGKACQAWAAQTPQKHNRTPDNYPSNGLDLNYCRNPDNERMPWCYTTDPETRWEYCKVPSCGDVPGPGSVMSSHGQSYHCYADDTQLLFSSPPPF
;
A
#
# COMPACT_ATOMS: atom_id res chain seq x y z
N MET A 1 -37.16 37.51 -18.77
CA MET A 1 -35.71 37.79 -18.73
C MET A 1 -35.05 37.32 -17.42
N ASP A 2 -35.81 36.93 -16.38
CA ASP A 2 -35.23 36.55 -15.09
C ASP A 2 -34.80 35.08 -14.95
N LEU A 3 -35.31 34.17 -15.79
CA LEU A 3 -34.90 32.75 -15.75
C LEU A 3 -33.50 32.53 -16.33
N TYR A 4 -33.13 33.28 -17.38
CA TYR A 4 -31.79 33.19 -18.00
C TYR A 4 -30.70 33.78 -17.10
N LYS A 5 -31.00 34.83 -16.32
CA LYS A 5 -30.06 35.40 -15.35
C LYS A 5 -29.83 34.47 -14.15
N ALA A 6 -30.86 33.77 -13.68
CA ALA A 6 -30.73 32.79 -12.59
C ALA A 6 -29.92 31.54 -13.00
N VAL A 7 -30.08 31.07 -14.24
CA VAL A 7 -29.30 29.94 -14.77
C VAL A 7 -27.84 30.33 -15.02
N LEU A 8 -27.58 31.52 -15.56
CA LEU A 8 -26.21 32.02 -15.73
C LEU A 8 -25.50 32.28 -14.39
N LEU A 9 -26.18 32.83 -13.37
CA LEU A 9 -25.62 32.95 -12.02
C LEU A 9 -25.40 31.58 -11.35
N GLY A 10 -26.32 30.62 -11.51
CA GLY A 10 -26.20 29.27 -10.98
C GLY A 10 -25.02 28.49 -11.59
N VAL A 11 -24.83 28.61 -12.90
CA VAL A 11 -23.71 27.99 -13.63
C VAL A 11 -22.37 28.65 -13.28
N LEU A 12 -22.34 29.97 -13.10
CA LEU A 12 -21.15 30.71 -12.62
C LEU A 12 -20.79 30.32 -11.17
N PHE A 13 -21.76 30.18 -10.26
CA PHE A 13 -21.48 29.72 -8.89
C PHE A 13 -20.99 28.27 -8.83
N SER A 14 -21.55 27.37 -9.65
CA SER A 14 -21.08 25.98 -9.74
C SER A 14 -19.68 25.86 -10.36
N ALA A 15 -19.36 26.68 -11.37
CA ALA A 15 -18.02 26.69 -11.98
C ALA A 15 -16.95 27.27 -11.05
N VAL A 16 -17.29 28.29 -10.25
CA VAL A 16 -16.39 28.84 -9.20
C VAL A 16 -16.19 27.84 -8.05
N SER A 17 -17.19 27.01 -7.76
CA SER A 17 -17.14 26.03 -6.66
C SER A 17 -16.25 24.81 -6.91
N ALA A 18 -16.08 24.37 -8.16
CA ALA A 18 -15.20 23.27 -8.52
C ALA A 18 -13.70 23.68 -8.47
N GLY A 19 -13.39 24.89 -8.95
CA GLY A 19 -12.00 25.37 -9.03
C GLY A 19 -11.28 25.51 -7.69
N VAL A 20 -11.99 25.78 -6.59
CA VAL A 20 -11.37 25.94 -5.27
C VAL A 20 -10.81 24.62 -4.72
N LEU A 21 -11.49 23.50 -4.97
CA LEU A 21 -11.04 22.19 -4.50
C LEU A 21 -9.98 21.58 -5.42
N ASP A 22 -9.91 22.02 -6.69
CA ASP A 22 -8.89 21.58 -7.65
C ASP A 22 -7.47 21.99 -7.24
N GLU A 23 -7.32 23.01 -6.39
CA GLU A 23 -6.04 23.42 -5.81
C GLU A 23 -5.53 22.45 -4.73
N TYR A 24 -6.36 21.51 -4.29
CA TYR A 24 -6.06 20.58 -3.21
C TYR A 24 -5.88 19.14 -3.71
N ALA A 25 -4.96 18.41 -3.09
CA ALA A 25 -4.83 16.96 -3.19
C ALA A 25 -5.57 16.32 -2.01
N LYS A 26 -6.45 15.36 -2.30
CA LYS A 26 -7.27 14.67 -1.30
C LYS A 26 -6.66 13.31 -0.95
N THR A 27 -6.55 13.03 0.35
CA THR A 27 -6.14 11.73 0.89
C THR A 27 -7.19 11.23 1.88
N GLU A 28 -7.87 10.14 1.52
CA GLU A 28 -8.87 9.49 2.38
C GLU A 28 -8.22 8.76 3.56
N GLY A 29 -8.87 8.82 4.72
CA GLY A 29 -8.43 8.12 5.93
C GLY A 29 -7.15 8.67 6.57
N ALA A 30 -6.73 9.88 6.17
CA ALA A 30 -5.52 10.54 6.62
C ALA A 30 -5.81 11.70 7.57
N ARG A 31 -4.99 11.85 8.60
CA ARG A 31 -5.04 12.94 9.58
C ARG A 31 -3.63 13.45 9.87
N ILE A 32 -3.44 14.77 9.87
CA ILE A 32 -2.21 15.40 10.37
C ILE A 32 -2.47 15.93 11.77
N MET A 33 -1.56 15.64 12.69
CA MET A 33 -1.58 16.22 14.02
C MET A 33 -0.73 17.49 14.01
N SER A 34 -1.36 18.64 14.21
CA SER A 34 -0.65 19.90 14.43
C SER A 34 -1.11 20.53 15.72
N ILE A 35 -0.16 21.07 16.47
CA ILE A 35 -0.42 21.84 17.69
C ILE A 35 -1.16 23.14 17.33
N LEU A 36 -0.77 23.76 16.21
CA LEU A 36 -1.41 24.96 15.70
C LEU A 36 -2.49 24.54 14.70
N LYS A 37 -3.76 24.73 15.06
CA LYS A 37 -4.91 24.44 14.19
C LYS A 37 -6.06 25.37 14.55
N ARG A 38 -7.00 25.56 13.62
CA ARG A 38 -8.31 26.15 13.90
C ARG A 38 -9.41 25.18 13.52
N GLU A 39 -10.47 25.19 14.30
CA GLU A 39 -11.59 24.25 14.20
C GLU A 39 -12.87 25.01 13.88
N TYR A 40 -13.64 24.48 12.93
CA TYR A 40 -14.85 25.07 12.41
C TYR A 40 -15.91 23.98 12.23
N SER A 41 -17.17 24.29 12.52
CA SER A 41 -18.31 23.44 12.15
C SER A 41 -18.82 23.90 10.78
N VAL A 42 -18.71 23.03 9.76
CA VAL A 42 -19.07 23.35 8.37
C VAL A 42 -19.83 22.21 7.71
N GLY A 43 -20.83 22.54 6.89
CA GLY A 43 -21.72 21.57 6.29
C GLY A 43 -21.12 20.87 5.07
N THR A 44 -20.09 21.44 4.47
CA THR A 44 -19.46 20.94 3.24
C THR A 44 -17.93 21.07 3.25
N VAL A 45 -17.27 20.21 2.47
CA VAL A 45 -15.82 20.30 2.25
C VAL A 45 -15.42 21.64 1.61
N LEU A 46 -16.25 22.20 0.74
CA LEU A 46 -15.98 23.47 0.06
C LEU A 46 -15.92 24.63 1.06
N GLU A 47 -16.84 24.66 2.02
CA GLU A 47 -16.79 25.64 3.11
C GLU A 47 -15.49 25.54 3.91
N CYS A 48 -15.01 24.31 4.16
CA CYS A 48 -13.73 24.10 4.83
C CYS A 48 -12.54 24.64 4.01
N ALA A 49 -12.55 24.41 2.69
CA ALA A 49 -11.53 24.95 1.79
C ALA A 49 -11.53 26.49 1.76
N ILE A 50 -12.71 27.12 1.77
CA ILE A 50 -12.86 28.57 1.87
C ILE A 50 -12.27 29.08 3.19
N LYS A 51 -12.53 28.39 4.32
CA LYS A 51 -11.92 28.74 5.62
C LYS A 51 -10.40 28.63 5.59
N CYS A 52 -9.85 27.59 4.97
CA CYS A 52 -8.39 27.45 4.82
C CYS A 52 -7.79 28.56 3.94
N ASN A 53 -8.45 28.94 2.84
CA ASN A 53 -7.96 30.00 1.95
C ASN A 53 -8.05 31.40 2.57
N ALA A 54 -9.03 31.63 3.44
CA ALA A 54 -9.19 32.90 4.16
C ALA A 54 -8.39 32.97 5.48
N GLU A 55 -7.60 31.96 5.81
CA GLU A 55 -6.86 31.91 7.07
C GLU A 55 -5.73 32.95 7.11
N THR A 56 -5.73 33.79 8.14
CA THR A 56 -4.74 34.86 8.34
C THR A 56 -3.88 34.66 9.58
N ALA A 57 -4.27 33.77 10.50
CA ALA A 57 -3.49 33.50 11.70
C ALA A 57 -2.21 32.71 11.40
N PHE A 58 -2.24 31.90 10.34
CA PHE A 58 -1.12 31.13 9.83
C PHE A 58 -1.35 30.79 8.36
N THR A 59 -0.27 30.43 7.66
CA THR A 59 -0.35 29.93 6.29
C THR A 59 -1.02 28.57 6.27
N CYS A 60 -2.31 28.50 5.94
CA CYS A 60 -3.02 27.22 5.87
C CYS A 60 -2.52 26.41 4.66
N ARG A 61 -1.86 25.28 4.95
CA ARG A 61 -1.29 24.34 3.97
C ARG A 61 -2.20 23.16 3.70
N SER A 62 -2.97 22.76 4.70
CA SER A 62 -3.94 21.69 4.57
C SER A 62 -5.14 21.92 5.47
N PHE A 63 -6.22 21.21 5.19
CA PHE A 63 -7.34 21.09 6.09
C PHE A 63 -7.81 19.63 6.18
N ILE A 64 -8.48 19.30 7.28
CA ILE A 64 -9.08 17.99 7.51
C ILE A 64 -10.58 18.19 7.60
N TYR A 65 -11.33 17.42 6.84
CA TYR A 65 -12.79 17.42 6.90
C TYR A 65 -13.29 16.06 7.41
N ILE A 66 -14.16 16.10 8.42
CA ILE A 66 -14.77 14.94 9.05
C ILE A 66 -16.26 14.97 8.72
N GLU A 67 -16.66 14.26 7.67
CA GLU A 67 -18.03 14.30 7.15
C GLU A 67 -19.08 13.84 8.17
N LYS A 68 -18.72 12.83 8.98
CA LYS A 68 -19.59 12.30 10.03
C LYS A 68 -19.96 13.36 11.08
N ASP A 69 -18.99 14.21 11.44
CA ASP A 69 -19.12 15.17 12.54
C ASP A 69 -19.34 16.61 12.03
N GLN A 70 -19.31 16.83 10.70
CA GLN A 70 -19.35 18.17 10.07
C GLN A 70 -18.26 19.11 10.60
N GLU A 71 -17.10 18.53 10.93
CA GLU A 71 -15.97 19.25 11.49
C GLU A 71 -14.92 19.53 10.41
N CYS A 72 -14.35 20.73 10.48
CA CYS A 72 -13.28 21.23 9.63
C CYS A 72 -12.12 21.71 10.49
N LEU A 73 -10.92 21.21 10.21
CA LEU A 73 -9.69 21.63 10.88
C LEU A 73 -8.76 22.27 9.84
N THR A 74 -8.45 23.56 9.96
CA THR A 74 -7.42 24.22 9.13
C THR A 74 -6.07 24.15 9.83
N ILE A 75 -5.00 23.85 9.06
CA ILE A 75 -3.71 23.44 9.61
C ILE A 75 -2.55 24.06 8.79
N PRO A 76 -1.48 24.56 9.44
CA PRO A 76 -0.29 25.10 8.76
C PRO A 76 0.71 24.03 8.31
N ALA A 77 0.37 22.76 8.48
CA ALA A 77 1.22 21.62 8.17
C ALA A 77 0.62 20.80 7.01
N ASN A 78 1.44 19.93 6.45
CA ASN A 78 1.09 18.99 5.38
C ASN A 78 1.96 17.72 5.53
N THR A 79 1.76 16.73 4.65
CA THR A 79 2.52 15.48 4.59
C THR A 79 4.03 15.65 4.43
N LYS A 80 4.51 16.82 4.00
CA LYS A 80 5.94 17.12 3.85
C LYS A 80 6.57 17.66 5.13
N THR A 81 5.75 18.21 6.02
CA THR A 81 6.20 18.92 7.22
C THR A 81 5.85 18.18 8.51
N GLU A 82 4.84 17.30 8.49
CA GLU A 82 4.37 16.55 9.65
C GLU A 82 4.05 15.09 9.31
N HIS A 83 3.95 14.26 10.35
CA HIS A 83 3.58 12.86 10.21
C HIS A 83 2.06 12.69 10.00
N VAL A 84 1.70 11.78 9.08
CA VAL A 84 0.30 11.40 8.83
C VAL A 84 -0.08 10.22 9.71
N LEU A 85 -1.18 10.37 10.44
CA LEU A 85 -1.84 9.30 11.17
C LEU A 85 -3.04 8.78 10.36
N ARG A 86 -3.30 7.48 10.48
CA ARG A 86 -4.47 6.85 9.87
C ARG A 86 -5.68 6.99 10.80
N ARG A 87 -6.80 7.51 10.29
CA ARG A 87 -8.07 7.58 11.01
C ARG A 87 -9.22 7.36 10.04
N THR A 88 -10.12 6.43 10.35
CA THR A 88 -11.34 6.19 9.59
C THR A 88 -12.27 7.40 9.72
N SER A 89 -13.04 7.71 8.66
CA SER A 89 -14.01 8.83 8.59
C SER A 89 -13.42 10.26 8.53
N THR A 90 -12.12 10.42 8.19
CA THR A 90 -11.50 11.73 7.95
C THR A 90 -10.86 11.82 6.57
N ALA A 91 -11.02 12.95 5.89
CA ALA A 91 -10.32 13.25 4.64
C ALA A 91 -9.37 14.44 4.82
N LEU A 92 -8.10 14.26 4.42
CA LEU A 92 -7.09 15.31 4.42
C LEU A 92 -7.02 15.95 3.04
N TYR A 93 -7.01 17.28 3.00
CA TYR A 93 -6.92 18.09 1.79
C TYR A 93 -5.70 19.00 1.87
N GLU A 94 -4.75 18.82 0.97
CA GLU A 94 -3.47 19.51 1.00
C GLU A 94 -3.29 20.39 -0.24
N LYS A 95 -2.94 21.66 -0.06
CA LYS A 95 -2.70 22.56 -1.19
C LYS A 95 -1.54 22.04 -2.04
N LYS A 96 -1.80 21.80 -3.32
CA LYS A 96 -0.83 21.23 -4.28
C LYS A 96 0.45 22.06 -4.36
N VAL A 97 0.37 23.38 -4.23
CA VAL A 97 1.53 24.29 -4.30
C VAL A 97 2.57 24.01 -3.21
N TYR A 98 2.14 23.54 -2.02
CA TYR A 98 3.03 23.19 -0.90
C TYR A 98 3.49 21.72 -0.95
N LEU A 99 3.01 20.93 -1.91
CA LEU A 99 3.45 19.56 -2.16
C LEU A 99 4.51 19.48 -3.26
N MET A 100 4.66 20.54 -4.07
CA MET A 100 5.63 20.61 -5.16
C MET A 100 7.04 20.88 -4.64
N GLU A 101 7.96 19.97 -4.96
CA GLU A 101 9.40 20.04 -4.60
C GLU A 101 10.30 20.43 -5.78
N CYS A 102 9.73 21.02 -6.82
CA CYS A 102 10.39 21.50 -8.04
C CYS A 102 10.05 22.98 -8.30
N VAL A 103 10.82 23.64 -9.17
CA VAL A 103 10.63 25.06 -9.55
C VAL A 103 10.09 25.18 -10.96
N ASN A 104 9.17 26.13 -11.19
CA ASN A 104 8.82 26.58 -12.53
C ASN A 104 9.60 27.86 -12.84
N GLY A 105 10.25 27.92 -14.01
CA GLY A 105 11.07 29.09 -14.38
C GLY A 105 12.12 29.41 -13.32
N ILE A 106 12.14 30.66 -12.85
CA ILE A 106 13.09 31.12 -11.82
C ILE A 106 12.65 30.81 -10.37
N GLY A 107 11.51 30.14 -10.15
CA GLY A 107 11.11 29.65 -8.82
C GLY A 107 10.65 30.71 -7.82
N MET A 108 10.06 31.82 -8.27
CA MET A 108 9.44 32.83 -7.38
C MET A 108 8.21 32.28 -6.62
N ASP A 109 7.51 31.34 -7.25
CA ASP A 109 6.34 30.63 -6.73
C ASP A 109 6.71 29.34 -5.98
N TYR A 110 8.00 29.02 -5.84
CA TYR A 110 8.45 27.82 -5.14
C TYR A 110 8.09 27.87 -3.65
N ARG A 111 7.42 26.82 -3.17
CA ARG A 111 6.95 26.67 -1.77
C ARG A 111 7.38 25.35 -1.11
N GLY A 112 8.27 24.59 -1.75
CA GLY A 112 8.76 23.31 -1.22
C GLY A 112 9.69 23.45 0.00
N THR A 113 10.18 22.31 0.51
CA THR A 113 10.87 22.22 1.81
C THR A 113 12.39 22.09 1.72
N LYS A 114 13.01 22.31 0.54
CA LYS A 114 14.48 22.29 0.41
C LYS A 114 15.11 23.31 1.37
N SER A 115 16.10 22.86 2.16
CA SER A 115 16.75 23.65 3.22
C SER A 115 18.27 23.53 3.22
N LYS A 116 18.84 23.07 2.10
CA LYS A 116 20.27 22.99 1.85
C LYS A 116 20.61 23.64 0.51
N THR A 117 21.74 24.34 0.47
CA THR A 117 22.26 25.00 -0.73
C THR A 117 22.81 23.98 -1.72
N LYS A 118 23.19 24.41 -2.93
CA LYS A 118 23.83 23.56 -3.95
C LYS A 118 25.13 22.89 -3.47
N SER A 119 25.86 23.54 -2.56
CA SER A 119 27.07 22.98 -1.94
C SER A 119 26.80 22.13 -0.69
N GLY A 120 25.52 21.95 -0.32
CA GLY A 120 25.10 21.16 0.83
C GLY A 120 25.07 21.92 2.16
N LYS A 121 25.35 23.24 2.17
CA LYS A 121 25.29 24.07 3.39
C LYS A 121 23.86 24.20 3.89
N THR A 122 23.69 24.11 5.20
CA THR A 122 22.35 24.22 5.83
C THR A 122 21.90 25.67 5.82
N CYS A 123 20.66 25.91 5.41
CA CYS A 123 20.07 27.23 5.40
C CYS A 123 19.84 27.78 6.83
N GLN A 124 20.06 29.08 7.00
CA GLN A 124 19.64 29.87 8.15
C GLN A 124 18.14 30.18 8.02
N ARG A 125 17.43 30.25 9.15
CA ARG A 125 16.03 30.67 9.15
C ARG A 125 15.90 32.13 8.73
N TRP A 126 14.94 32.46 7.87
CA TRP A 126 14.75 33.82 7.35
C TRP A 126 14.48 34.86 8.45
N ALA A 127 13.85 34.45 9.56
CA ALA A 127 13.62 35.30 10.73
C ALA A 127 14.83 35.37 11.70
N SER A 128 15.83 34.50 11.55
CA SER A 128 17.03 34.50 12.39
C SER A 128 17.96 35.64 12.00
N LYS A 129 18.59 36.30 12.98
CA LYS A 129 19.62 37.32 12.77
C LYS A 129 21.05 36.80 12.96
N TYR A 130 21.22 35.47 13.02
CA TYR A 130 22.50 34.81 13.24
C TYR A 130 22.61 33.51 12.39
N PRO A 131 23.80 33.20 11.82
CA PRO A 131 25.04 33.98 11.83
C PRO A 131 24.98 35.29 11.02
N HIS A 132 24.08 35.36 10.03
CA HIS A 132 23.92 36.55 9.20
C HIS A 132 22.73 37.38 9.66
N ASN A 133 22.81 38.71 9.53
CA ASN A 133 21.65 39.57 9.66
C ASN A 133 20.98 39.73 8.27
N PRO A 134 19.83 39.07 8.00
CA PRO A 134 19.21 39.04 6.68
C PRO A 134 18.45 40.34 6.37
N ASN A 135 18.48 40.75 5.10
CA ASN A 135 17.69 41.89 4.61
C ASN A 135 16.28 41.44 4.18
N MET A 136 16.17 40.20 3.69
CA MET A 136 14.91 39.55 3.35
C MET A 136 14.42 38.74 4.55
N THR A 137 13.30 39.15 5.13
CA THR A 137 12.71 38.53 6.33
C THR A 137 11.20 38.38 6.11
N PRO A 138 10.52 37.50 6.88
CA PRO A 138 9.05 37.40 6.82
C PRO A 138 8.35 38.74 7.06
N SER A 139 8.93 39.61 7.88
CA SER A 139 8.39 40.95 8.14
C SER A 139 8.57 41.93 6.98
N THR A 140 9.67 41.84 6.22
CA THR A 140 9.93 42.74 5.09
C THR A 140 9.27 42.25 3.79
N HIS A 141 9.10 40.93 3.64
CA HIS A 141 8.52 40.29 2.45
C HIS A 141 7.45 39.26 2.86
N PRO A 142 6.30 39.72 3.37
CA PRO A 142 5.26 38.82 3.92
C PRO A 142 4.64 37.87 2.89
N ASN A 143 4.62 38.27 1.61
CA ASN A 143 4.03 37.47 0.53
C ASN A 143 5.00 36.45 -0.09
N ALA A 144 6.27 36.44 0.33
CA ALA A 144 7.30 35.57 -0.25
C ALA A 144 7.42 34.19 0.43
N ASP A 145 6.54 33.88 1.39
CA ASP A 145 6.53 32.60 2.13
C ASP A 145 7.90 32.24 2.72
N LEU A 146 8.57 33.23 3.34
CA LEU A 146 9.89 33.09 3.94
C LEU A 146 9.86 32.30 5.27
N GLU A 147 9.19 31.15 5.28
CA GLU A 147 9.02 30.33 6.47
C GLU A 147 10.24 29.45 6.73
N SER A 148 10.52 29.23 8.02
CA SER A 148 11.63 28.40 8.48
C SER A 148 12.95 28.82 7.82
N ASN A 149 13.73 27.86 7.32
CA ASN A 149 14.95 28.04 6.55
C ASN A 149 14.82 27.46 5.13
N PHE A 150 13.61 27.42 4.57
CA PHE A 150 13.41 26.84 3.25
C PHE A 150 13.93 27.78 2.15
N CYS A 151 14.44 27.21 1.07
CA CYS A 151 14.91 27.98 -0.08
C CYS A 151 13.76 28.72 -0.75
N ARG A 152 13.94 30.00 -1.06
CA ARG A 152 12.94 30.87 -1.68
C ARG A 152 13.63 31.83 -2.66
N ASN A 153 12.86 32.44 -3.55
CA ASN A 153 13.37 33.47 -4.47
C ASN A 153 12.59 34.79 -4.31
N PRO A 154 12.76 35.51 -3.17
CA PRO A 154 12.00 36.72 -2.88
C PRO A 154 12.37 37.94 -3.74
N ASP A 155 13.58 37.94 -4.31
CA ASP A 155 14.15 39.02 -5.10
C ASP A 155 14.11 38.75 -6.62
N GLY A 156 13.61 37.59 -7.04
CA GLY A 156 13.51 37.22 -8.45
C GLY A 156 14.88 36.99 -9.10
N ASP A 157 15.87 36.52 -8.35
CA ASP A 157 17.20 36.19 -8.88
C ASP A 157 17.07 35.17 -10.02
N SER A 158 17.70 35.46 -11.15
CA SER A 158 17.69 34.60 -12.34
C SER A 158 18.36 33.23 -12.13
N LYS A 159 19.13 33.07 -11.05
CA LYS A 159 19.79 31.83 -10.66
C LYS A 159 18.89 30.89 -9.83
N GLY A 160 17.67 31.30 -9.51
CA GLY A 160 16.67 30.48 -8.83
C GLY A 160 16.67 30.61 -7.30
N PRO A 161 15.93 29.73 -6.59
CA PRO A 161 15.77 29.83 -5.15
C PRO A 161 17.09 29.73 -4.38
N TRP A 162 17.21 30.53 -3.34
CA TRP A 162 18.39 30.62 -2.48
C TRP A 162 18.00 30.70 -1.01
N CYS A 163 18.99 30.64 -0.14
CA CYS A 163 18.81 30.90 1.29
C CYS A 163 20.07 31.54 1.88
N TYR A 164 19.92 32.27 2.99
CA TYR A 164 21.05 32.58 3.86
C TYR A 164 21.60 31.27 4.43
N THR A 165 22.92 31.15 4.58
CA THR A 165 23.51 29.89 5.07
C THR A 165 23.84 29.97 6.57
N ARG A 166 24.01 28.83 7.23
CA ARG A 166 24.53 28.78 8.62
C ARG A 166 26.06 28.87 8.70
N ASP A 167 26.75 28.92 7.56
CA ASP A 167 28.20 29.10 7.49
C ASP A 167 28.52 30.61 7.58
N PRO A 168 29.28 31.06 8.59
CA PRO A 168 29.67 32.46 8.74
C PRO A 168 30.44 33.03 7.53
N GLU A 169 31.16 32.20 6.78
CA GLU A 169 31.94 32.64 5.62
C GLU A 169 31.08 32.77 4.36
N THR A 170 29.93 32.09 4.32
CA THR A 170 29.04 32.09 3.16
C THR A 170 27.71 32.73 3.53
N ARG A 171 27.56 34.03 3.25
CA ARG A 171 26.33 34.78 3.61
C ARG A 171 25.06 34.16 3.05
N TRP A 172 25.05 33.82 1.77
CA TRP A 172 23.91 33.19 1.10
C TRP A 172 24.42 32.36 -0.08
N GLU A 173 23.61 31.41 -0.52
CA GLU A 173 23.91 30.60 -1.70
C GLU A 173 22.61 30.05 -2.31
N THR A 174 22.61 29.82 -3.62
CA THR A 174 21.49 29.18 -4.32
C THR A 174 21.32 27.72 -3.91
N CYS A 175 20.08 27.25 -3.97
CA CYS A 175 19.71 25.87 -3.69
C CYS A 175 19.56 25.07 -4.98
N ASN A 176 19.88 23.79 -4.93
CA ASN A 176 19.69 22.89 -6.06
C ASN A 176 18.25 22.35 -6.06
N VAL A 177 17.32 23.14 -6.61
CA VAL A 177 15.91 22.77 -6.81
C VAL A 177 15.70 22.48 -8.29
N GLN A 178 15.16 21.31 -8.61
CA GLN A 178 15.01 20.84 -9.98
C GLN A 178 13.85 21.55 -10.68
N ASP A 179 13.95 21.78 -11.99
CA ASP A 179 12.86 22.33 -12.80
C ASP A 179 11.70 21.32 -12.89
N CYS A 180 10.46 21.78 -12.73
CA CYS A 180 9.29 20.91 -12.86
C CYS A 180 9.15 20.34 -14.28
N SER A 181 9.72 20.98 -15.29
CA SER A 181 9.81 20.48 -16.68
C SER A 181 10.87 19.39 -16.84
N ALA A 182 11.92 19.43 -16.01
CA ALA A 182 12.85 18.31 -15.82
C ALA A 182 12.26 17.20 -14.94
N SER A 183 11.08 17.46 -14.33
CA SER A 183 10.22 16.47 -13.69
C SER A 183 9.10 15.96 -14.61
N LYS A 184 9.43 15.67 -15.88
CA LYS A 184 8.82 14.45 -16.44
C LYS A 184 9.15 13.33 -15.43
N PRO A 185 8.16 12.50 -15.03
CA PRO A 185 8.46 11.37 -14.16
C PRO A 185 9.63 10.60 -14.78
N PRO A 186 10.57 10.08 -13.98
CA PRO A 186 11.68 9.33 -14.55
C PRO A 186 11.09 8.19 -15.38
N THR A 187 11.14 8.37 -16.70
CA THR A 187 11.01 7.32 -17.68
C THR A 187 12.10 6.33 -17.35
N VAL A 188 11.69 5.07 -17.19
CA VAL A 188 12.45 3.83 -17.35
C VAL A 188 13.96 4.04 -17.28
N VAL A 189 14.59 3.57 -16.20
CA VAL A 189 16.05 3.49 -16.12
C VAL A 189 16.56 2.94 -17.46
N GLU A 190 17.22 3.77 -18.26
CA GLU A 190 17.76 3.37 -19.55
C GLU A 190 18.88 2.37 -19.27
N LEU A 191 18.52 1.10 -19.26
CA LEU A 191 19.41 0.01 -18.93
C LEU A 191 20.31 -0.26 -20.13
N THR A 192 21.62 -0.07 -19.96
CA THR A 192 22.65 -0.46 -20.95
C THR A 192 22.96 -1.96 -20.92
N CYS A 193 22.31 -2.70 -20.03
CA CYS A 193 22.36 -4.15 -19.89
C CYS A 193 20.94 -4.74 -19.89
N SER A 194 20.79 -6.01 -20.27
CA SER A 194 19.49 -6.69 -20.33
C SER A 194 19.14 -7.35 -19.00
N THR A 195 17.89 -7.16 -18.57
CA THR A 195 17.21 -7.95 -17.54
C THR A 195 16.05 -8.70 -18.20
N GLY A 196 15.85 -9.96 -17.85
CA GLY A 196 14.81 -10.79 -18.48
C GLY A 196 15.00 -10.93 -20.01
N ASP A 197 13.92 -10.66 -20.76
CA ASP A 197 13.85 -10.69 -22.23
C ASP A 197 14.41 -9.43 -22.92
N GLY A 198 14.84 -8.44 -22.15
CA GLY A 198 15.47 -7.22 -22.67
C GLY A 198 14.52 -6.21 -23.32
N VAL A 199 13.22 -6.23 -23.01
CA VAL A 199 12.24 -5.20 -23.48
C VAL A 199 12.65 -3.77 -23.07
N ALA A 200 13.21 -3.64 -21.86
CA ALA A 200 13.71 -2.37 -21.32
C ALA A 200 15.15 -2.03 -21.75
N TYR A 201 15.82 -2.88 -22.53
CA TYR A 201 17.19 -2.64 -22.97
C TYR A 201 17.27 -1.43 -23.90
N ARG A 202 18.13 -0.47 -23.55
CA ARG A 202 18.39 0.76 -24.33
C ARG A 202 19.89 0.99 -24.60
N GLY A 203 20.71 -0.04 -24.48
CA GLY A 203 22.14 0.02 -24.78
C GLY A 203 22.47 0.17 -26.28
N THR A 204 23.76 0.28 -26.60
CA THR A 204 24.27 0.67 -27.93
C THR A 204 24.77 -0.49 -28.80
N VAL A 205 24.60 -1.74 -28.37
CA VAL A 205 24.95 -2.92 -29.19
C VAL A 205 24.20 -2.86 -30.52
N ALA A 206 24.93 -2.92 -31.62
CA ALA A 206 24.43 -2.80 -33.00
C ALA A 206 24.91 -3.96 -33.90
N VAL A 207 25.22 -5.10 -33.28
CA VAL A 207 25.76 -6.30 -33.94
C VAL A 207 25.05 -7.53 -33.38
N THR A 208 24.71 -8.47 -34.25
CA THR A 208 24.00 -9.72 -33.95
C THR A 208 24.92 -10.79 -33.33
N THR A 209 24.34 -11.91 -32.87
CA THR A 209 25.08 -13.05 -32.31
C THR A 209 26.09 -13.65 -33.27
N SER A 210 25.80 -13.66 -34.57
CA SER A 210 26.70 -14.14 -35.63
C SER A 210 27.71 -13.08 -36.11
N GLY A 211 27.66 -11.85 -35.59
CA GLY A 211 28.56 -10.76 -35.97
C GLY A 211 28.07 -9.88 -37.13
N LYS A 212 26.83 -10.07 -37.61
CA LYS A 212 26.24 -9.23 -38.67
C LYS A 212 25.87 -7.85 -38.13
N ALA A 213 26.11 -6.81 -38.91
CA ALA A 213 25.74 -5.45 -38.59
C ALA A 213 24.22 -5.25 -38.66
N CYS A 214 23.68 -4.48 -37.71
CA CYS A 214 22.27 -4.14 -37.69
C CYS A 214 21.94 -3.06 -38.72
N GLN A 215 20.84 -3.25 -39.44
CA GLN A 215 20.16 -2.23 -40.23
C GLN A 215 19.47 -1.23 -39.29
N ALA A 216 19.51 0.06 -39.64
CA ALA A 216 18.81 1.09 -38.88
C ALA A 216 17.29 0.90 -38.91
N TRP A 217 16.60 1.11 -37.79
CA TRP A 217 15.14 0.92 -37.68
C TRP A 217 14.35 1.90 -38.55
N ALA A 218 14.92 3.05 -38.90
CA ALA A 218 14.31 3.98 -39.85
C ALA A 218 14.57 3.58 -41.32
N ALA A 219 15.60 2.76 -41.58
CA ALA A 219 15.98 2.37 -42.93
C ALA A 219 15.06 1.25 -43.45
N GLN A 220 14.74 1.29 -44.74
CA GLN A 220 13.88 0.31 -45.42
C GLN A 220 14.64 -0.63 -46.37
N THR A 221 15.98 -0.62 -46.29
CA THR A 221 16.89 -1.38 -47.15
C THR A 221 18.07 -1.91 -46.31
N PRO A 222 18.54 -3.16 -46.50
CA PRO A 222 18.03 -4.17 -47.45
C PRO A 222 16.69 -4.80 -47.05
N GLN A 223 16.32 -4.76 -45.77
CA GLN A 223 15.11 -5.41 -45.26
C GLN A 223 13.98 -4.38 -45.10
N LYS A 224 12.95 -4.46 -45.93
CA LYS A 224 11.74 -3.64 -45.76
C LYS A 224 10.91 -4.13 -44.57
N HIS A 225 10.48 -3.23 -43.69
CA HIS A 225 9.74 -3.58 -42.48
C HIS A 225 8.89 -2.43 -41.90
N ASN A 226 7.87 -2.81 -41.12
CA ASN A 226 6.93 -1.85 -40.51
C ASN A 226 7.31 -1.41 -39.09
N ARG A 227 8.35 -2.01 -38.49
CA ARG A 227 8.85 -1.62 -37.17
C ARG A 227 9.81 -0.43 -37.27
N THR A 228 9.26 0.76 -37.51
CA THR A 228 10.01 2.02 -37.60
C THR A 228 9.78 2.87 -36.35
N PRO A 229 10.68 3.83 -36.06
CA PRO A 229 10.50 4.78 -34.96
C PRO A 229 9.18 5.55 -35.04
N ASP A 230 8.72 5.89 -36.26
CA ASP A 230 7.46 6.60 -36.48
C ASP A 230 6.23 5.77 -36.11
N ASN A 231 6.28 4.45 -36.38
CA ASN A 231 5.18 3.53 -36.07
C ASN A 231 5.19 3.06 -34.61
N TYR A 232 6.36 3.03 -33.97
CA TYR A 232 6.56 2.53 -32.60
C TYR A 232 7.42 3.50 -31.76
N PRO A 233 6.97 4.75 -31.53
CA PRO A 233 7.78 5.80 -30.90
C PRO A 233 8.12 5.52 -29.43
N SER A 234 7.36 4.67 -28.75
CA SER A 234 7.59 4.26 -27.36
C SER A 234 8.62 3.12 -27.17
N ASN A 235 9.05 2.48 -28.26
CA ASN A 235 9.84 1.25 -28.19
C ASN A 235 11.36 1.52 -28.22
N GLY A 236 11.76 2.79 -28.26
CA GLY A 236 13.16 3.22 -28.27
C GLY A 236 13.94 2.66 -29.46
N LEU A 237 13.35 2.66 -30.65
CA LEU A 237 13.95 2.13 -31.89
C LEU A 237 15.05 3.05 -32.44
N ASP A 238 16.04 3.37 -31.62
CA ASP A 238 17.05 4.38 -31.93
C ASP A 238 18.14 3.80 -32.84
N LEU A 239 18.48 4.55 -33.90
CA LEU A 239 19.55 4.22 -34.85
C LEU A 239 19.43 2.78 -35.36
N ASN A 240 20.48 1.96 -35.21
CA ASN A 240 20.51 0.55 -35.56
C ASN A 240 20.77 -0.34 -34.33
N TYR A 241 20.47 0.14 -33.13
CA TYR A 241 20.75 -0.62 -31.91
C TYR A 241 19.78 -1.78 -31.74
N CYS A 242 20.25 -2.87 -31.15
CA CYS A 242 19.41 -4.03 -30.85
C CYS A 242 18.32 -3.64 -29.84
N ARG A 243 17.08 -4.07 -30.12
CA ARG A 243 15.90 -3.78 -29.30
C ARG A 243 14.98 -4.98 -29.27
N ASN A 244 14.07 -4.99 -28.31
CA ASN A 244 13.02 -5.99 -28.24
C ASN A 244 11.64 -5.30 -28.27
N PRO A 245 11.17 -4.86 -29.46
CA PRO A 245 9.91 -4.11 -29.58
C PRO A 245 8.65 -4.98 -29.54
N ASP A 246 8.79 -6.30 -29.53
CA ASP A 246 7.69 -7.26 -29.70
C ASP A 246 7.68 -8.40 -28.68
N ASN A 247 8.38 -8.21 -27.55
CA ASN A 247 8.47 -9.18 -26.45
C ASN A 247 8.98 -10.55 -26.91
N GLU A 248 9.93 -10.54 -27.85
CA GLU A 248 10.65 -11.73 -28.29
C GLU A 248 11.62 -12.20 -27.19
N ARG A 249 12.25 -13.36 -27.33
CA ARG A 249 13.08 -13.94 -26.26
C ARG A 249 14.29 -13.11 -25.81
N MET A 250 14.85 -12.28 -26.68
CA MET A 250 15.99 -11.40 -26.38
C MET A 250 16.07 -10.28 -27.42
N PRO A 251 16.82 -9.18 -27.15
CA PRO A 251 16.97 -8.08 -28.11
C PRO A 251 17.52 -8.55 -29.46
N TRP A 252 16.98 -8.00 -30.53
CA TRP A 252 17.28 -8.36 -31.91
C TRP A 252 17.33 -7.11 -32.80
N CYS A 253 17.77 -7.27 -34.04
CA CYS A 253 17.72 -6.23 -35.06
C CYS A 253 17.53 -6.83 -36.47
N TYR A 254 17.04 -6.02 -37.42
CA TYR A 254 17.17 -6.35 -38.84
C TYR A 254 18.64 -6.30 -39.24
N THR A 255 19.08 -7.16 -40.15
CA THR A 255 20.50 -7.19 -40.53
C THR A 255 20.75 -6.47 -41.85
N THR A 256 21.97 -5.99 -42.06
CA THR A 256 22.40 -5.44 -43.36
C THR A 256 22.71 -6.54 -44.39
N ASP A 257 22.57 -7.81 -44.04
CA ASP A 257 22.72 -8.95 -44.94
C ASP A 257 21.37 -9.25 -45.62
N PRO A 258 21.27 -9.19 -46.96
CA PRO A 258 20.03 -9.46 -47.70
C PRO A 258 19.45 -10.86 -47.44
N GLU A 259 20.29 -11.85 -47.17
CA GLU A 259 19.87 -13.24 -46.95
C GLU A 259 19.35 -13.50 -45.53
N THR A 260 19.69 -12.63 -44.58
CA THR A 260 19.28 -12.79 -43.17
C THR A 260 18.42 -11.62 -42.74
N ARG A 261 17.11 -11.85 -42.70
CA ARG A 261 16.14 -10.78 -42.44
C ARG A 261 16.34 -10.12 -41.06
N TRP A 262 16.47 -10.91 -40.01
CA TRP A 262 16.71 -10.41 -38.66
C TRP A 262 17.43 -11.49 -37.84
N GLU A 263 18.12 -11.08 -36.78
CA GLU A 263 18.80 -11.99 -35.86
C GLU A 263 18.90 -11.39 -34.46
N TYR A 264 19.03 -12.25 -33.44
CA TYR A 264 19.27 -11.86 -32.06
C TYR A 264 20.63 -11.20 -31.86
N CYS A 265 20.72 -10.40 -30.80
CA CYS A 265 21.95 -9.76 -30.37
C CYS A 265 22.39 -10.25 -29.00
N LYS A 266 23.71 -10.41 -28.83
CA LYS A 266 24.30 -10.71 -27.53
C LYS A 266 24.54 -9.41 -26.77
N VAL A 267 23.59 -9.03 -25.93
CA VAL A 267 23.67 -7.83 -25.09
C VAL A 267 24.18 -8.16 -23.67
N PRO A 268 24.89 -7.26 -22.97
CA PRO A 268 25.39 -7.52 -21.61
C PRO A 268 24.25 -7.83 -20.64
N SER A 269 24.39 -8.83 -19.77
CA SER A 269 23.42 -9.09 -18.69
C SER A 269 23.78 -8.24 -17.47
N CYS A 270 22.79 -7.69 -16.77
CA CYS A 270 23.04 -6.86 -15.59
C CYS A 270 23.62 -7.64 -14.38
N GLY A 271 23.87 -8.95 -14.52
CA GLY A 271 24.53 -9.80 -13.52
C GLY A 271 26.06 -9.69 -13.46
N ASP A 272 26.73 -9.09 -14.46
CA ASP A 272 28.20 -9.17 -14.59
C ASP A 272 28.91 -7.81 -14.83
N VAL A 273 28.53 -6.73 -14.13
CA VAL A 273 29.35 -5.49 -14.08
C VAL A 273 29.36 -4.86 -12.67
N PRO A 274 30.52 -4.48 -12.10
CA PRO A 274 30.60 -3.87 -10.78
C PRO A 274 30.33 -2.34 -10.80
N GLY A 275 29.24 -1.92 -10.13
CA GLY A 275 28.96 -0.58 -9.58
C GLY A 275 27.85 0.24 -10.27
N PRO A 276 27.20 1.24 -9.62
CA PRO A 276 26.90 1.46 -8.20
C PRO A 276 25.43 1.12 -7.84
N VAL A 277 25.24 0.48 -6.69
CA VAL A 277 23.95 -0.06 -6.19
C VAL A 277 23.25 0.98 -5.32
N SER A 278 22.01 1.38 -5.65
CA SER A 278 21.11 2.01 -4.66
C SER A 278 19.64 2.02 -5.11
N ALA A 279 18.95 0.88 -4.90
CA ALA A 279 17.49 0.83 -4.73
C ALA A 279 17.03 -0.49 -4.09
N GLY A 280 17.64 -1.63 -4.46
CA GLY A 280 17.14 -2.96 -4.06
C GLY A 280 17.55 -3.48 -2.67
N VAL A 281 18.51 -2.85 -1.98
CA VAL A 281 19.06 -3.39 -0.71
C VAL A 281 18.02 -3.40 0.42
N LEU A 282 17.09 -2.44 0.42
CA LEU A 282 16.05 -2.36 1.46
C LEU A 282 14.85 -3.27 1.17
N ASP A 283 14.68 -3.74 -0.07
CA ASP A 283 13.57 -4.63 -0.45
C ASP A 283 13.71 -6.02 0.19
N GLU A 284 14.92 -6.39 0.60
CA GLU A 284 15.21 -7.61 1.36
C GLU A 284 14.76 -7.54 2.83
N TYR A 285 14.35 -6.36 3.31
CA TYR A 285 14.00 -6.12 4.71
C TYR A 285 12.50 -5.84 4.89
N ALA A 286 11.92 -6.37 5.96
CA ALA A 286 10.62 -5.99 6.50
C ALA A 286 10.81 -4.88 7.54
N LYS A 287 10.06 -3.79 7.42
CA LYS A 287 10.16 -2.63 8.31
C LYS A 287 9.04 -2.60 9.33
N THR A 288 9.39 -2.42 10.59
CA THR A 288 8.45 -2.24 11.70
C THR A 288 8.76 -0.94 12.43
N GLU A 289 7.84 0.02 12.33
CA GLU A 289 7.97 1.32 13.01
C GLU A 289 7.69 1.23 14.50
N GLY A 290 8.51 1.91 15.30
CA GLY A 290 8.34 1.96 16.76
C GLY A 290 8.70 0.67 17.49
N ALA A 291 9.42 -0.24 16.82
CA ALA A 291 9.89 -1.50 17.37
C ALA A 291 11.39 -1.46 17.68
N ARG A 292 11.78 -2.14 18.75
CA ARG A 292 13.18 -2.36 19.16
C ARG A 292 13.34 -3.79 19.66
N ILE A 293 14.40 -4.45 19.19
CA ILE A 293 14.86 -5.73 19.76
C ILE A 293 16.03 -5.44 20.68
N MET A 294 15.99 -6.02 21.88
CA MET A 294 17.11 -5.99 22.81
C MET A 294 17.97 -7.23 22.56
N SER A 295 19.23 -7.02 22.20
CA SER A 295 20.20 -8.10 22.05
C SER A 295 21.48 -7.73 22.80
N ILE A 296 22.02 -8.72 23.50
CA ILE A 296 23.32 -8.61 24.19
C ILE A 296 24.43 -8.46 23.15
N LEU A 297 24.36 -9.22 22.06
CA LEU A 297 25.28 -9.11 20.95
C LEU A 297 24.72 -8.11 19.93
N LYS A 298 25.40 -6.98 19.76
CA LYS A 298 25.06 -5.94 18.79
C LYS A 298 26.31 -5.16 18.41
N ARG A 299 26.30 -4.51 17.25
CA ARG A 299 27.29 -3.51 16.87
C ARG A 299 26.61 -2.19 16.57
N GLU A 300 27.27 -1.10 16.96
CA GLU A 300 26.74 0.26 16.86
C GLU A 300 27.58 1.06 15.89
N TYR A 301 26.89 1.80 15.03
CA TYR A 301 27.47 2.63 13.97
C TYR A 301 26.78 3.98 13.94
N SER A 302 27.53 5.03 13.62
CA SER A 302 26.96 6.33 13.27
C SER A 302 26.87 6.43 11.75
N VAL A 303 25.66 6.47 11.19
CA VAL A 303 25.40 6.47 9.75
C VAL A 303 24.31 7.47 9.37
N GLY A 304 24.45 8.07 8.19
CA GLY A 304 23.61 9.17 7.72
C GLY A 304 22.24 8.72 7.19
N THR A 305 22.14 7.45 6.82
CA THR A 305 20.96 6.89 6.14
C THR A 305 20.67 5.47 6.59
N VAL A 306 19.40 5.08 6.46
CA VAL A 306 18.97 3.68 6.64
C VAL A 306 19.66 2.73 5.66
N LEU A 307 19.96 3.19 4.44
CA LEU A 307 20.66 2.38 3.43
C LEU A 307 22.08 2.05 3.87
N GLU A 308 22.81 3.03 4.42
CA GLU A 308 24.13 2.79 5.00
C GLU A 308 24.06 1.78 6.15
N CYS A 309 23.03 1.84 6.99
CA CYS A 309 22.82 0.87 8.05
C CYS A 309 22.56 -0.55 7.50
N ALA A 310 21.76 -0.67 6.44
CA ALA A 310 21.52 -1.94 5.75
C ALA A 310 22.81 -2.50 5.12
N ILE A 311 23.64 -1.65 4.53
CA ILE A 311 24.97 -2.03 4.01
C ILE A 311 25.86 -2.54 5.15
N LYS A 312 25.89 -1.87 6.30
CA LYS A 312 26.63 -2.34 7.49
C LYS A 312 26.13 -3.71 7.96
N CYS A 313 24.82 -3.92 8.01
CA CYS A 313 24.22 -5.21 8.35
C CYS A 313 24.58 -6.31 7.34
N ASN A 314 24.56 -6.01 6.04
CA ASN A 314 24.91 -6.99 5.00
C ASN A 314 26.41 -7.31 4.97
N ALA A 315 27.27 -6.36 5.33
CA ALA A 315 28.71 -6.53 5.41
C ALA A 315 29.18 -7.07 6.78
N GLU A 316 28.25 -7.38 7.71
CA GLU A 316 28.61 -7.86 9.03
C GLU A 316 29.19 -9.28 8.97
N THR A 317 30.39 -9.45 9.51
CA THR A 317 31.10 -10.74 9.55
C THR A 317 31.29 -11.26 10.96
N ALA A 318 31.09 -10.43 12.00
CA ALA A 318 31.22 -10.87 13.39
C ALA A 318 30.07 -11.78 13.83
N PHE A 319 28.89 -11.60 13.23
CA PHE A 319 27.72 -12.44 13.44
C PHE A 319 26.79 -12.33 12.23
N THR A 320 25.89 -13.29 12.07
CA THR A 320 24.85 -13.23 11.05
C THR A 320 23.86 -12.12 11.38
N CYS A 321 24.00 -10.94 10.74
CA CYS A 321 23.06 -9.84 10.96
C CYS A 321 21.69 -10.19 10.39
N ARG A 322 20.70 -10.37 11.27
CA ARG A 322 19.31 -10.72 10.95
C ARG A 322 18.39 -9.51 10.94
N SER A 323 18.72 -8.51 11.75
CA SER A 323 18.00 -7.24 11.77
C SER A 323 18.95 -6.10 12.11
N PHE A 324 18.51 -4.89 11.80
CA PHE A 324 19.13 -3.69 12.31
C PHE A 324 18.08 -2.70 12.79
N ILE A 325 18.50 -1.80 13.67
CA ILE A 325 17.67 -0.71 14.17
C ILE A 325 18.30 0.59 13.70
N TYR A 326 17.50 1.46 13.12
CA TYR A 326 17.93 2.80 12.74
C TYR A 326 17.15 3.83 13.55
N ILE A 327 17.88 4.75 14.18
CA ILE A 327 17.35 5.84 14.99
C ILE A 327 17.64 7.14 14.24
N GLU A 328 16.65 7.62 13.50
CA GLU A 328 16.83 8.75 12.58
C GLU A 328 17.24 10.05 13.28
N LYS A 329 16.74 10.30 14.50
CA LYS A 329 17.09 11.50 15.27
C LYS A 329 18.56 11.52 15.70
N ASP A 330 19.10 10.34 16.00
CA ASP A 330 20.43 10.18 16.57
C ASP A 330 21.47 9.75 15.52
N GLN A 331 21.02 9.49 14.28
CA GLN A 331 21.85 8.95 13.18
C GLN A 331 22.57 7.67 13.61
N GLU A 332 21.90 6.89 14.46
CA GLU A 332 22.44 5.70 15.12
C GLU A 332 21.91 4.45 14.43
N CYS A 333 22.81 3.52 14.14
CA CYS A 333 22.54 2.23 13.52
C CYS A 333 23.03 1.11 14.43
N LEU A 334 22.14 0.19 14.77
CA LEU A 334 22.45 -0.99 15.57
C LEU A 334 22.25 -2.24 14.72
N THR A 335 23.31 -2.98 14.38
CA THR A 335 23.21 -4.29 13.71
C THR A 335 23.08 -5.39 14.76
N ILE A 336 22.19 -6.36 14.52
CA ILE A 336 21.75 -7.33 15.54
C ILE A 336 21.60 -8.74 14.93
N PRO A 337 22.05 -9.81 15.60
CA PRO A 337 21.88 -11.20 15.15
C PRO A 337 20.51 -11.81 15.47
N ALA A 338 19.61 -11.02 16.05
CA ALA A 338 18.28 -11.43 16.48
C ALA A 338 17.20 -10.81 15.58
N ASN A 339 16.01 -11.42 15.59
CA ASN A 339 14.80 -10.89 14.96
C ASN A 339 13.60 -11.13 15.88
N THR A 340 12.40 -10.74 15.45
CA THR A 340 11.13 -10.90 16.18
C THR A 340 10.75 -12.35 16.46
N LYS A 341 11.38 -13.33 15.79
CA LYS A 341 11.16 -14.76 16.04
C LYS A 341 12.05 -15.31 17.15
N THR A 342 13.22 -14.71 17.35
CA THR A 342 14.21 -15.19 18.32
C THR A 342 14.21 -14.39 19.63
N GLU A 343 13.71 -13.15 19.61
CA GLU A 343 13.75 -12.24 20.76
C GLU A 343 12.45 -11.45 20.97
N HIS A 344 12.27 -10.93 22.17
CA HIS A 344 11.12 -10.11 22.52
C HIS A 344 11.22 -8.68 21.96
N VAL A 345 10.10 -8.18 21.46
CA VAL A 345 9.99 -6.84 20.88
C VAL A 345 9.52 -5.86 21.94
N LEU A 346 10.26 -4.76 22.11
CA LEU A 346 9.86 -3.63 22.93
C LEU A 346 9.35 -2.50 22.04
N ARG A 347 8.27 -1.83 22.47
CA ARG A 347 7.73 -0.66 21.80
C ARG A 347 8.51 0.58 22.27
N ARG A 348 9.13 1.30 21.34
CA ARG A 348 9.86 2.54 21.64
C ARG A 348 9.58 3.56 20.54
N THR A 349 9.19 4.76 20.94
CA THR A 349 9.03 5.88 20.01
C THR A 349 10.38 6.28 19.43
N SER A 350 10.40 6.70 18.15
CA SER A 350 11.58 7.12 17.36
C SER A 350 12.64 6.07 16.99
N THR A 351 12.29 4.77 16.96
CA THR A 351 13.15 3.72 16.39
C THR A 351 12.43 2.94 15.29
N ALA A 352 13.13 2.61 14.20
CA ALA A 352 12.63 1.73 13.16
C ALA A 352 13.46 0.43 13.14
N LEU A 353 12.78 -0.71 13.21
CA LEU A 353 13.38 -2.04 13.13
C LEU A 353 13.27 -2.55 11.69
N TYR A 354 14.38 -3.04 11.15
CA TYR A 354 14.48 -3.61 9.81
C TYR A 354 14.96 -5.04 9.91
N GLU A 355 14.13 -5.99 9.48
CA GLU A 355 14.39 -7.43 9.63
C GLU A 355 14.51 -8.08 8.26
N LYS A 356 15.58 -8.85 8.02
CA LYS A 356 15.75 -9.55 6.75
C LYS A 356 14.63 -10.57 6.55
N LYS A 357 13.89 -10.44 5.44
CA LYS A 357 12.73 -11.29 5.10
C LYS A 357 13.07 -12.78 5.09
N VAL A 358 14.27 -13.14 4.62
CA VAL A 358 14.72 -14.54 4.57
C VAL A 358 14.74 -15.24 5.95
N TYR A 359 15.02 -14.51 7.04
CA TYR A 359 15.00 -15.06 8.40
C TYR A 359 13.61 -14.98 9.07
N LEU A 360 12.65 -14.32 8.43
CA LEU A 360 11.24 -14.29 8.86
C LEU A 360 10.40 -15.37 8.17
N MET A 361 10.89 -15.94 7.07
CA MET A 361 10.18 -16.97 6.32
C MET A 361 10.24 -18.33 7.06
N GLU A 362 9.07 -18.88 7.35
CA GLU A 362 8.89 -20.20 7.98
C GLU A 362 8.41 -21.27 6.99
N CYS A 363 8.53 -20.99 5.69
CA CYS A 363 8.17 -21.84 4.57
C CYS A 363 9.36 -22.03 3.61
N VAL A 364 9.30 -23.04 2.75
CA VAL A 364 10.34 -23.36 1.76
C VAL A 364 9.89 -22.99 0.35
N ASN A 365 10.83 -22.50 -0.46
CA ASN A 365 10.67 -22.44 -1.92
C ASN A 365 11.45 -23.60 -2.54
N GLY A 366 10.81 -24.37 -3.42
CA GLY A 366 11.42 -25.55 -4.03
C GLY A 366 11.93 -26.54 -2.98
N ILE A 367 13.19 -26.97 -3.09
CA ILE A 367 13.81 -27.95 -2.18
C ILE A 367 14.34 -27.33 -0.87
N GLY A 368 14.22 -26.01 -0.65
CA GLY A 368 14.54 -25.38 0.64
C GLY A 368 16.02 -25.27 0.99
N MET A 369 16.92 -25.14 0.00
CA MET A 369 18.36 -24.85 0.23
C MET A 369 18.60 -23.47 0.88
N ASP A 370 17.72 -22.52 0.58
CA ASP A 370 17.70 -21.15 1.09
C ASP A 370 16.83 -21.00 2.35
N TYR A 371 16.26 -22.09 2.88
CA TYR A 371 15.44 -22.03 4.09
C TYR A 371 16.28 -21.61 5.30
N ARG A 372 15.82 -20.56 6.00
CA ARG A 372 16.48 -19.99 7.19
C ARG A 372 15.55 -19.89 8.40
N GLY A 373 14.38 -20.53 8.36
CA GLY A 373 13.39 -20.50 9.46
C GLY A 373 13.81 -21.29 10.70
N THR A 374 12.92 -21.34 11.69
CA THR A 374 13.22 -21.80 13.06
C THR A 374 12.66 -23.19 13.41
N LYS A 375 12.09 -23.91 12.43
CA LYS A 375 11.61 -25.30 12.63
C LYS A 375 12.73 -26.19 13.18
N SER A 376 12.45 -26.90 14.27
CA SER A 376 13.43 -27.73 15.00
C SER A 376 12.89 -29.11 15.40
N LYS A 377 11.83 -29.54 14.72
CA LYS A 377 11.24 -30.89 14.84
C LYS A 377 11.08 -31.52 13.46
N THR A 378 11.34 -32.82 13.38
CA THR A 378 11.21 -33.61 12.15
C THR A 378 9.73 -33.85 11.81
N LYS A 379 9.45 -34.44 10.65
CA LYS A 379 8.09 -34.82 10.22
C LYS A 379 7.38 -35.77 11.22
N SER A 380 8.14 -36.62 11.90
CA SER A 380 7.62 -37.53 12.94
C SER A 380 7.55 -36.88 14.33
N GLY A 381 7.93 -35.60 14.45
CA GLY A 381 7.91 -34.85 15.70
C GLY A 381 9.18 -34.98 16.56
N LYS A 382 10.21 -35.72 16.10
CA LYS A 382 11.47 -35.88 16.83
C LYS A 382 12.21 -34.55 16.93
N THR A 383 12.80 -34.27 18.09
CA THR A 383 13.58 -33.05 18.30
C THR A 383 14.91 -33.12 17.57
N CYS A 384 15.25 -32.06 16.85
CA CYS A 384 16.52 -31.96 16.16
C CYS A 384 17.70 -31.86 17.15
N GLN A 385 18.80 -32.53 16.82
CA GLN A 385 20.12 -32.36 17.40
C GLN A 385 20.73 -31.05 16.88
N ARG A 386 21.51 -30.36 17.72
CA ARG A 386 22.25 -29.17 17.27
C ARG A 386 23.31 -29.55 16.26
N TRP A 387 23.47 -28.80 15.17
CA TRP A 387 24.43 -29.08 14.11
C TRP A 387 25.89 -29.11 14.60
N ALA A 388 26.22 -28.31 15.62
CA ALA A 388 27.53 -28.30 16.27
C ALA A 388 27.71 -29.43 17.31
N SER A 389 26.64 -30.10 17.74
CA SER A 389 26.70 -31.19 18.71
C SER A 389 27.19 -32.47 18.02
N LYS A 390 28.04 -33.24 18.71
CA LYS A 390 28.48 -34.58 18.28
C LYS A 390 27.72 -35.72 18.97
N TYR A 391 26.62 -35.40 19.63
CA TYR A 391 25.79 -36.35 20.40
C TYR A 391 24.29 -36.08 20.19
N PRO A 392 23.43 -37.12 20.08
CA PRO A 392 23.77 -38.55 20.07
C PRO A 392 24.48 -39.05 18.82
N HIS A 393 24.32 -38.35 17.69
CA HIS A 393 24.98 -38.69 16.43
C HIS A 393 26.22 -37.83 16.23
N ASN A 394 27.29 -38.40 15.66
CA ASN A 394 28.42 -37.61 15.17
C ASN A 394 28.13 -37.15 13.73
N PRO A 395 27.80 -35.86 13.49
CA PRO A 395 27.35 -35.37 12.20
C PRO A 395 28.53 -35.10 11.24
N ASN A 396 28.36 -35.44 9.97
CA ASN A 396 29.31 -35.07 8.91
C ASN A 396 29.05 -33.65 8.39
N MET A 397 27.83 -33.14 8.61
CA MET A 397 27.40 -31.79 8.25
C MET A 397 27.39 -30.94 9.51
N THR A 398 28.39 -30.08 9.64
CA THR A 398 28.61 -29.18 10.79
C THR A 398 28.82 -27.74 10.32
N PRO A 399 28.60 -26.73 11.19
CA PRO A 399 28.86 -25.33 10.85
C PRO A 399 30.29 -25.06 10.36
N SER A 400 31.27 -25.84 10.81
CA SER A 400 32.66 -25.71 10.36
C SER A 400 32.90 -26.30 8.97
N THR A 401 32.21 -27.40 8.62
CA THR A 401 32.32 -28.03 7.29
C THR A 401 31.50 -27.31 6.21
N HIS A 402 30.37 -26.71 6.59
CA HIS A 402 29.43 -26.06 5.67
C HIS A 402 29.07 -24.66 6.21
N PRO A 403 30.02 -23.71 6.25
CA PRO A 403 29.84 -22.41 6.89
C PRO A 403 28.75 -21.54 6.23
N ASN A 404 28.51 -21.73 4.93
CA ASN A 404 27.53 -20.96 4.17
C ASN A 404 26.10 -21.52 4.23
N ALA A 405 25.90 -22.69 4.85
CA ALA A 405 24.61 -23.38 4.89
C ALA A 405 23.72 -22.97 6.07
N ASP A 406 24.13 -21.98 6.87
CA ASP A 406 23.40 -21.48 8.06
C ASP A 406 22.96 -22.60 9.01
N LEU A 407 23.90 -23.51 9.34
CA LEU A 407 23.67 -24.65 10.23
C LEU A 407 23.57 -24.21 11.70
N GLU A 408 22.69 -23.28 12.01
CA GLU A 408 22.53 -22.69 13.34
C GLU A 408 21.66 -23.54 14.26
N SER A 409 22.04 -23.58 15.54
CA SER A 409 21.29 -24.28 16.59
C SER A 409 20.97 -25.72 16.16
N ASN A 410 19.70 -26.13 16.25
CA ASN A 410 19.15 -27.38 15.76
C ASN A 410 18.03 -27.14 14.74
N PHE A 411 18.09 -26.05 13.98
CA PHE A 411 17.06 -25.74 12.99
C PHE A 411 17.18 -26.61 11.75
N CYS A 412 16.06 -26.96 11.13
CA CYS A 412 16.04 -27.75 9.91
C CYS A 412 16.70 -26.98 8.75
N ARG A 413 17.57 -27.65 7.98
CA ARG A 413 18.32 -27.06 6.86
C ARG A 413 18.46 -28.10 5.74
N ASN A 414 18.80 -27.64 4.53
CA ASN A 414 19.09 -28.53 3.40
C ASN A 414 20.49 -28.24 2.83
N PRO A 415 21.58 -28.58 3.56
CA PRO A 415 22.95 -28.24 3.15
C PRO A 415 23.46 -29.07 1.96
N ASP A 416 22.87 -30.23 1.71
CA ASP A 416 23.26 -31.22 0.71
C ASP A 416 22.37 -31.23 -0.53
N GLY A 417 21.33 -30.38 -0.56
CA GLY A 417 20.42 -30.27 -1.69
C GLY A 417 19.52 -31.49 -1.86
N ASP A 418 19.18 -32.19 -0.77
CA ASP A 418 18.27 -33.33 -0.78
C ASP A 418 16.93 -32.93 -1.39
N SER A 419 16.46 -33.69 -2.39
CA SER A 419 15.20 -33.44 -3.09
C SER A 419 13.96 -33.58 -2.20
N LYS A 420 14.10 -34.18 -1.01
CA LYS A 420 13.04 -34.34 -0.01
C LYS A 420 12.89 -33.13 0.93
N GLY A 421 13.72 -32.10 0.78
CA GLY A 421 13.62 -30.85 1.52
C GLY A 421 14.43 -30.78 2.81
N PRO A 422 14.23 -29.74 3.65
CA PRO A 422 15.01 -29.52 4.85
C PRO A 422 14.94 -30.68 5.84
N TRP A 423 16.07 -31.02 6.44
CA TRP A 423 16.21 -32.09 7.41
C TRP A 423 17.09 -31.67 8.60
N CYS A 424 17.16 -32.53 9.61
CA CYS A 424 18.10 -32.36 10.72
C CYS A 424 18.55 -33.73 11.26
N TYR A 425 19.71 -33.78 11.92
CA TYR A 425 20.04 -34.89 12.81
C TYR A 425 19.04 -34.90 13.97
N THR A 426 18.66 -36.06 14.47
CA THR A 426 17.67 -36.14 15.56
C THR A 426 18.34 -36.38 16.91
N ARG A 427 17.66 -36.08 18.02
CA ARG A 427 18.11 -36.47 19.37
C ARG A 427 17.77 -37.92 19.73
N ASP A 428 17.09 -38.64 18.85
CA ASP A 428 16.78 -40.06 19.02
C ASP A 428 18.00 -40.89 18.54
N PRO A 429 18.63 -41.71 19.43
CA PRO A 429 19.76 -42.56 19.07
C PRO A 429 19.47 -43.56 17.94
N GLU A 430 18.21 -43.96 17.75
CA GLU A 430 17.83 -44.93 16.72
C GLU A 430 17.60 -44.26 15.35
N THR A 431 17.33 -42.95 15.35
CA THR A 431 17.05 -42.19 14.12
C THR A 431 18.15 -41.18 13.86
N ARG A 432 19.13 -41.53 13.02
CA ARG A 432 20.28 -40.65 12.73
C ARG A 432 19.88 -39.27 12.23
N TRP A 433 19.00 -39.21 11.24
CA TRP A 433 18.48 -37.97 10.67
C TRP A 433 17.09 -38.21 10.09
N GLU A 434 16.31 -37.15 9.94
CA GLU A 434 15.00 -37.21 9.31
C GLU A 434 14.63 -35.85 8.71
N THR A 435 13.82 -35.85 7.65
CA THR A 435 13.27 -34.64 7.05
C THR A 435 12.29 -33.94 7.98
N CYS A 436 12.22 -32.61 7.87
CA CYS A 436 11.31 -31.75 8.61
C CYS A 436 10.07 -31.43 7.78
N ASN A 437 8.94 -31.28 8.44
CA ASN A 437 7.71 -30.84 7.79
C ASN A 437 7.67 -29.31 7.71
N VAL A 438 8.38 -28.76 6.72
CA VAL A 438 8.36 -27.33 6.38
C VAL A 438 7.47 -27.17 5.14
N GLN A 439 6.45 -26.32 5.26
CA GLN A 439 5.45 -26.14 4.20
C GLN A 439 6.03 -25.32 3.05
N ASP A 440 5.60 -25.61 1.82
CA ASP A 440 5.89 -24.75 0.67
C ASP A 440 5.26 -23.36 0.90
N CYS A 441 5.97 -22.29 0.57
CA CYS A 441 5.43 -20.94 0.69
C CYS A 441 4.15 -20.76 -0.14
N SER A 442 3.99 -21.52 -1.22
CA SER A 442 2.77 -21.58 -2.05
C SER A 442 1.62 -22.32 -1.35
N ALA A 443 1.94 -23.26 -0.47
CA ALA A 443 0.98 -24.03 0.34
C ALA A 443 0.63 -23.34 1.67
N SER A 444 1.32 -22.24 2.02
CA SER A 444 1.07 -21.44 3.23
C SER A 444 -0.04 -20.39 3.08
N LYS A 445 -0.65 -20.25 1.89
CA LYS A 445 -1.96 -19.60 1.79
C LYS A 445 -2.97 -20.57 2.43
N PRO A 446 -3.67 -20.20 3.52
CA PRO A 446 -4.82 -20.99 3.95
C PRO A 446 -5.76 -21.14 2.75
N PRO A 447 -6.40 -22.31 2.55
CA PRO A 447 -7.36 -22.49 1.49
C PRO A 447 -8.61 -21.69 1.85
N THR A 448 -8.64 -20.42 1.49
CA THR A 448 -9.91 -19.76 1.18
C THR A 448 -10.25 -20.24 -0.22
N VAL A 449 -11.01 -21.33 -0.33
CA VAL A 449 -11.71 -21.66 -1.58
C VAL A 449 -12.75 -20.56 -1.76
N VAL A 450 -12.34 -19.43 -2.33
CA VAL A 450 -13.25 -18.55 -3.04
C VAL A 450 -13.20 -19.10 -4.45
N GLU A 451 -14.27 -19.80 -4.85
CA GLU A 451 -14.42 -20.30 -6.22
C GLU A 451 -14.21 -19.12 -7.19
N GLU A 452 -13.28 -19.25 -8.14
CA GLU A 452 -13.03 -18.19 -9.13
C GLU A 452 -14.21 -18.15 -10.11
N LEU A 453 -15.09 -17.16 -9.94
CA LEU A 453 -16.33 -17.06 -10.71
C LEU A 453 -16.16 -16.12 -11.91
N THR A 454 -16.69 -16.52 -13.06
CA THR A 454 -16.80 -15.66 -14.27
C THR A 454 -18.01 -14.73 -14.23
N CYS A 455 -18.80 -14.80 -13.16
CA CYS A 455 -19.95 -13.96 -12.83
C CYS A 455 -19.77 -13.43 -11.39
N SER A 456 -20.37 -12.29 -11.03
CA SER A 456 -20.24 -11.71 -9.69
C SER A 456 -21.30 -12.24 -8.74
N THR A 457 -20.88 -12.67 -7.56
CA THR A 457 -21.72 -12.85 -6.36
C THR A 457 -21.33 -11.80 -5.31
N GLY A 458 -22.31 -11.19 -4.63
CA GLY A 458 -22.04 -10.17 -3.61
C GLY A 458 -21.37 -8.92 -4.20
N ASP A 459 -20.28 -8.46 -3.57
CA ASP A 459 -19.46 -7.30 -3.99
C ASP A 459 -18.51 -7.60 -5.17
N GLY A 460 -18.46 -8.85 -5.63
CA GLY A 460 -17.62 -9.26 -6.75
C GLY A 460 -16.12 -9.33 -6.45
N VAL A 461 -15.69 -9.43 -5.18
CA VAL A 461 -14.27 -9.68 -4.82
C VAL A 461 -13.73 -10.99 -5.43
N ALA A 462 -14.61 -11.99 -5.54
CA ALA A 462 -14.34 -13.29 -6.16
C ALA A 462 -14.34 -13.28 -7.69
N TYR A 463 -14.81 -12.19 -8.31
CA TYR A 463 -14.98 -12.12 -9.76
C TYR A 463 -13.63 -12.20 -10.47
N ARG A 464 -13.49 -13.16 -11.39
CA ARG A 464 -12.31 -13.37 -12.24
C ARG A 464 -12.64 -13.38 -13.73
N GLY A 465 -13.85 -12.96 -14.12
CA GLY A 465 -14.26 -12.86 -15.52
C GLY A 465 -13.49 -11.80 -16.33
N THR A 466 -13.75 -11.75 -17.63
CA THR A 466 -12.95 -10.97 -18.61
C THR A 466 -13.59 -9.64 -19.05
N VAL A 467 -14.70 -9.23 -18.43
CA VAL A 467 -15.29 -7.90 -18.70
C VAL A 467 -14.25 -6.81 -18.43
N ALA A 468 -14.06 -5.91 -19.41
CA ALA A 468 -13.08 -4.83 -19.39
C ALA A 468 -13.70 -3.49 -19.86
N VAL A 469 -14.99 -3.31 -19.59
CA VAL A 469 -15.78 -2.14 -19.98
C VAL A 469 -16.66 -1.70 -18.79
N THR A 470 -16.76 -0.39 -18.57
CA THR A 470 -17.52 0.22 -17.45
C THR A 470 -19.02 0.29 -17.73
N THR A 471 -19.82 0.68 -16.74
CA THR A 471 -21.27 0.89 -16.85
C THR A 471 -21.66 1.91 -17.92
N SER A 472 -20.87 2.96 -18.10
CA SER A 472 -21.06 3.98 -19.15
C SER A 472 -20.46 3.60 -20.50
N GLY A 473 -19.85 2.41 -20.61
CA GLY A 473 -19.26 1.91 -21.86
C GLY A 473 -17.79 2.29 -22.09
N LYS A 474 -17.09 2.83 -21.08
CA LYS A 474 -15.67 3.21 -21.20
C LYS A 474 -14.77 1.99 -21.11
N ALA A 475 -13.69 1.99 -21.89
CA ALA A 475 -12.71 0.92 -21.84
C ALA A 475 -11.87 1.00 -20.55
N CYS A 476 -11.61 -0.16 -19.94
CA CYS A 476 -10.77 -0.25 -18.77
C CYS A 476 -9.29 -0.07 -19.13
N GLN A 477 -8.58 0.72 -18.34
CA GLN A 477 -7.13 0.80 -18.28
C GLN A 477 -6.58 -0.47 -17.60
N ALA A 478 -5.45 -0.97 -18.08
CA ALA A 478 -4.77 -2.11 -17.47
C ALA A 478 -4.27 -1.79 -16.06
N TRP A 479 -4.41 -2.74 -15.12
CA TRP A 479 -3.99 -2.56 -13.73
C TRP A 479 -2.47 -2.40 -13.55
N ALA A 480 -1.68 -2.91 -14.50
CA ALA A 480 -0.24 -2.65 -14.54
C ALA A 480 0.09 -1.27 -15.16
N ALA A 481 -0.82 -0.69 -15.94
CA ALA A 481 -0.59 0.58 -16.62
C ALA A 481 -0.82 1.76 -15.65
N GLN A 482 -0.01 2.80 -15.80
CA GLN A 482 -0.07 4.02 -14.96
C GLN A 482 -0.62 5.24 -15.71
N THR A 483 -1.20 5.02 -16.90
CA THR A 483 -1.68 6.06 -17.81
C THR A 483 -3.01 5.60 -18.47
N PRO A 484 -4.02 6.48 -18.60
CA PRO A 484 -4.03 7.90 -18.17
C PRO A 484 -4.14 8.10 -16.67
N GLN A 485 -4.59 7.09 -15.91
CA GLN A 485 -4.85 7.19 -14.48
C GLN A 485 -3.70 6.57 -13.69
N LYS A 486 -2.88 7.39 -13.02
CA LYS A 486 -1.82 6.88 -12.13
C LYS A 486 -2.43 6.29 -10.85
N HIS A 487 -2.01 5.10 -10.42
CA HIS A 487 -2.57 4.42 -9.25
C HIS A 487 -1.64 3.37 -8.62
N ASN A 488 -1.89 3.05 -7.34
CA ASN A 488 -1.10 2.05 -6.61
C ASN A 488 -1.72 0.64 -6.62
N ARG A 489 -2.85 0.44 -7.31
CA ARG A 489 -3.52 -0.86 -7.46
C ARG A 489 -2.92 -1.66 -8.62
N THR A 490 -1.72 -2.15 -8.41
CA THR A 490 -0.99 -2.98 -9.37
C THR A 490 -0.99 -4.45 -8.92
N PRO A 491 -0.77 -5.39 -9.84
CA PRO A 491 -0.57 -6.80 -9.50
C PRO A 491 0.52 -7.02 -8.44
N ASP A 492 1.59 -6.20 -8.46
CA ASP A 492 2.70 -6.28 -7.51
C ASP A 492 2.28 -5.91 -6.08
N ASN A 493 1.40 -4.92 -5.94
CA ASN A 493 0.92 -4.44 -4.63
C ASN A 493 -0.25 -5.29 -4.10
N TYR A 494 -1.02 -5.93 -5.00
CA TYR A 494 -2.21 -6.72 -4.68
C TYR A 494 -2.19 -8.09 -5.38
N PRO A 495 -1.19 -8.94 -5.12
CA PRO A 495 -0.99 -10.21 -5.85
C PRO A 495 -2.07 -11.25 -5.59
N SER A 496 -2.90 -11.08 -4.56
CA SER A 496 -4.04 -11.95 -4.25
C SER A 496 -5.36 -11.55 -4.91
N ASN A 497 -5.43 -10.40 -5.58
CA ASN A 497 -6.68 -9.82 -6.07
C ASN A 497 -6.94 -10.08 -7.56
N GLY A 498 -6.08 -10.87 -8.23
CA GLY A 498 -6.26 -11.26 -9.63
C GLY A 498 -6.33 -10.07 -10.59
N LEU A 499 -5.50 -9.05 -10.38
CA LEU A 499 -5.49 -7.79 -11.16
C LEU A 499 -4.90 -7.97 -12.57
N ASP A 500 -5.39 -8.96 -13.30
CA ASP A 500 -4.87 -9.34 -14.61
C ASP A 500 -5.37 -8.40 -15.71
N LEU A 501 -4.46 -8.00 -16.60
CA LEU A 501 -4.74 -7.16 -17.76
C LEU A 501 -5.53 -5.90 -17.36
N ASN A 502 -6.68 -5.66 -17.98
CA ASN A 502 -7.59 -4.54 -17.71
C ASN A 502 -8.98 -5.02 -17.28
N TYR A 503 -9.10 -6.24 -16.78
CA TYR A 503 -10.39 -6.79 -16.42
C TYR A 503 -10.95 -6.13 -15.18
N CYS A 504 -12.26 -5.97 -15.10
CA CYS A 504 -12.92 -5.41 -13.93
C CYS A 504 -12.66 -6.27 -12.70
N ARG A 505 -12.23 -5.66 -11.60
CA ARG A 505 -11.87 -6.34 -10.36
C ARG A 505 -12.31 -5.51 -9.17
N ASN A 506 -12.28 -6.13 -8.00
CA ASN A 506 -12.57 -5.46 -6.75
C ASN A 506 -11.44 -5.71 -5.72
N PRO A 507 -10.30 -5.00 -5.84
CA PRO A 507 -9.15 -5.18 -4.95
C PRO A 507 -9.27 -4.52 -3.57
N ASP A 508 -10.29 -3.69 -3.34
CA ASP A 508 -10.50 -2.85 -2.16
C ASP A 508 -11.78 -3.13 -1.38
N ASN A 509 -12.54 -4.17 -1.75
CA ASN A 509 -13.87 -4.41 -1.20
C ASN A 509 -14.81 -3.21 -1.45
N GLU A 510 -14.69 -2.61 -2.62
CA GLU A 510 -15.62 -1.62 -3.16
C GLU A 510 -16.96 -2.31 -3.50
N ARG A 511 -18.00 -1.57 -3.90
CA ARG A 511 -19.35 -2.15 -4.01
C ARG A 511 -19.56 -3.16 -5.11
N MET A 512 -18.85 -3.01 -6.22
CA MET A 512 -18.96 -3.84 -7.41
C MET A 512 -17.60 -3.87 -8.11
N PRO A 513 -17.30 -4.86 -8.95
CA PRO A 513 -16.10 -4.84 -9.77
C PRO A 513 -16.02 -3.56 -10.58
N TRP A 514 -14.86 -2.94 -10.56
CA TRP A 514 -14.60 -1.65 -11.19
C TRP A 514 -13.25 -1.69 -11.90
N CYS A 515 -12.95 -0.66 -12.66
CA CYS A 515 -11.63 -0.49 -13.27
C CYS A 515 -11.29 1.00 -13.42
N TYR A 516 -9.99 1.29 -13.53
CA TYR A 516 -9.56 2.59 -14.06
C TYR A 516 -10.00 2.71 -15.51
N THR A 517 -10.38 3.90 -15.97
CA THR A 517 -10.82 4.07 -17.36
C THR A 517 -9.68 4.61 -18.23
N THR A 518 -9.72 4.33 -19.53
CA THR A 518 -8.82 4.96 -20.50
C THR A 518 -9.19 6.41 -20.84
N ASP A 519 -10.26 6.93 -20.26
CA ASP A 519 -10.68 8.33 -20.37
C ASP A 519 -9.93 9.17 -19.30
N PRO A 520 -9.12 10.17 -19.69
CA PRO A 520 -8.40 11.03 -18.76
C PRO A 520 -9.30 11.79 -17.77
N GLU A 521 -10.53 12.11 -18.17
CA GLU A 521 -11.48 12.88 -17.33
C GLU A 521 -12.20 12.00 -16.31
N THR A 522 -12.23 10.68 -16.55
CA THR A 522 -12.95 9.72 -15.69
C THR A 522 -11.97 8.78 -15.03
N ARG A 523 -11.61 9.08 -13.78
CA ARG A 523 -10.55 8.35 -13.10
C ARG A 523 -10.79 6.85 -12.97
N TRP A 524 -11.98 6.46 -12.57
CA TRP A 524 -12.38 5.05 -12.48
C TRP A 524 -13.90 5.00 -12.52
N GLU A 525 -14.44 3.83 -12.86
CA GLU A 525 -15.87 3.61 -12.87
C GLU A 525 -16.18 2.13 -12.61
N TYR A 526 -17.39 1.88 -12.14
CA TYR A 526 -17.91 0.52 -11.99
C TYR A 526 -18.10 -0.19 -13.32
N CYS A 527 -18.01 -1.52 -13.27
CA CYS A 527 -18.31 -2.38 -14.39
C CYS A 527 -19.62 -3.12 -14.18
N LYS A 528 -20.37 -3.28 -15.28
CA LYS A 528 -21.55 -4.16 -15.31
C LYS A 528 -21.11 -5.58 -15.65
N VAL A 529 -20.77 -6.37 -14.63
CA VAL A 529 -20.40 -7.78 -14.80
C VAL A 529 -21.62 -8.69 -14.64
N PRO A 530 -21.67 -9.87 -15.28
CA PRO A 530 -22.81 -10.79 -15.19
C PRO A 530 -23.04 -11.27 -13.76
N SER A 531 -24.29 -11.25 -13.27
CA SER A 531 -24.64 -11.85 -11.97
C SER A 531 -24.83 -13.37 -12.13
N CYS A 532 -24.32 -14.16 -11.18
CA CYS A 532 -24.47 -15.61 -11.24
C CYS A 532 -25.93 -16.10 -11.07
N GLY A 533 -26.86 -15.20 -10.69
CA GLY A 533 -28.28 -15.51 -10.46
C GLY A 533 -29.18 -15.52 -11.71
N ASP A 534 -28.68 -15.12 -12.89
CA ASP A 534 -29.52 -14.90 -14.07
C ASP A 534 -29.38 -15.96 -15.18
N VAL A 535 -28.81 -17.14 -14.90
CA VAL A 535 -28.70 -18.23 -15.88
C VAL A 535 -29.82 -19.27 -15.65
N PRO A 536 -30.69 -19.55 -16.64
CA PRO A 536 -31.60 -20.69 -16.57
C PRO A 536 -30.81 -21.98 -16.84
N GLY A 537 -30.45 -22.71 -15.78
CA GLY A 537 -29.73 -23.99 -15.83
C GLY A 537 -29.90 -24.79 -14.52
N PRO A 538 -29.81 -26.12 -14.55
CA PRO A 538 -30.62 -27.00 -13.71
C PRO A 538 -30.10 -27.14 -12.28
N ALA A 539 -31.03 -26.96 -11.33
CA ALA A 539 -31.06 -27.46 -9.96
C ALA A 539 -29.71 -27.93 -9.35
N SER A 540 -28.88 -26.98 -8.93
CA SER A 540 -27.98 -27.19 -7.79
C SER A 540 -28.42 -26.26 -6.66
N LYS A 541 -28.55 -26.85 -5.47
CA LYS A 541 -29.12 -26.24 -4.26
C LYS A 541 -28.34 -24.96 -3.88
N PRO A 542 -28.99 -23.84 -3.54
CA PRO A 542 -28.29 -22.56 -3.28
C PRO A 542 -27.44 -22.64 -2.01
N PRO A 543 -26.26 -21.98 -1.95
CA PRO A 543 -25.67 -21.60 -0.68
C PRO A 543 -26.48 -20.44 -0.10
N THR A 544 -27.15 -20.69 1.01
CA THR A 544 -27.84 -19.67 1.82
C THR A 544 -26.84 -18.65 2.36
N VAL A 545 -26.90 -17.41 1.88
CA VAL A 545 -26.34 -16.25 2.60
C VAL A 545 -27.18 -16.12 3.88
N VAL A 546 -26.60 -16.42 5.03
CA VAL A 546 -27.29 -16.25 6.30
C VAL A 546 -27.32 -14.75 6.60
N GLU A 547 -28.47 -14.11 6.49
CA GLU A 547 -28.69 -12.78 7.06
C GLU A 547 -28.70 -12.93 8.60
N LEU A 548 -27.64 -12.48 9.27
CA LEU A 548 -27.58 -12.58 10.73
C LEU A 548 -28.34 -11.42 11.39
N THR A 549 -29.29 -11.77 12.25
CA THR A 549 -29.97 -10.85 13.19
C THR A 549 -29.11 -10.53 14.42
N CYS A 550 -27.90 -11.09 14.51
CA CYS A 550 -26.90 -10.85 15.53
C CYS A 550 -25.58 -10.40 14.88
N SER A 551 -24.74 -9.64 15.61
CA SER A 551 -23.46 -9.14 15.12
C SER A 551 -22.33 -10.13 15.39
N THR A 552 -21.54 -10.42 14.37
CA THR A 552 -20.19 -11.00 14.47
C THR A 552 -19.14 -9.92 14.21
N GLY A 553 -18.05 -9.90 14.98
CA GLY A 553 -16.98 -8.92 14.80
C GLY A 553 -17.44 -7.47 15.03
N ASP A 554 -17.17 -6.59 14.08
CA ASP A 554 -17.56 -5.18 14.06
C ASP A 554 -19.02 -4.94 13.58
N GLY A 555 -19.74 -6.00 13.19
CA GLY A 555 -21.14 -5.92 12.83
C GLY A 555 -21.43 -5.36 11.43
N VAL A 556 -20.49 -5.39 10.49
CA VAL A 556 -20.71 -4.98 9.09
C VAL A 556 -21.81 -5.82 8.41
N ALA A 557 -21.85 -7.12 8.71
CA ALA A 557 -22.85 -8.06 8.20
C ALA A 557 -24.19 -8.02 8.96
N TYR A 558 -24.30 -7.23 10.03
CA TYR A 558 -25.53 -7.16 10.83
C TYR A 558 -26.68 -6.61 9.99
N ARG A 559 -27.79 -7.34 9.93
CA ARG A 559 -29.03 -6.93 9.25
C ARG A 559 -30.27 -7.01 10.14
N GLY A 560 -30.08 -7.08 11.47
CA GLY A 560 -31.18 -7.10 12.44
C GLY A 560 -31.95 -5.77 12.53
N THR A 561 -33.02 -5.75 13.33
CA THR A 561 -34.01 -4.67 13.38
C THR A 561 -33.84 -3.70 14.57
N VAL A 562 -32.76 -3.81 15.35
CA VAL A 562 -32.46 -2.85 16.42
C VAL A 562 -32.39 -1.43 15.83
N ALA A 563 -33.17 -0.50 16.39
CA ALA A 563 -33.31 0.89 15.95
C ALA A 563 -33.18 1.89 17.12
N VAL A 564 -32.45 1.50 18.16
CA VAL A 564 -32.26 2.28 19.39
C VAL A 564 -30.78 2.25 19.77
N THR A 565 -30.24 3.39 20.19
CA THR A 565 -28.83 3.56 20.57
C THR A 565 -28.53 2.99 21.97
N THR A 566 -27.26 2.93 22.35
CA THR A 566 -26.81 2.49 23.68
C THR A 566 -27.42 3.30 24.83
N SER A 567 -27.65 4.60 24.63
CA SER A 567 -28.28 5.49 25.60
C SER A 567 -29.81 5.50 25.55
N GLY A 568 -30.42 4.70 24.66
CA GLY A 568 -31.87 4.61 24.52
C GLY A 568 -32.51 5.61 23.54
N LYS A 569 -31.71 6.34 22.75
CA LYS A 569 -32.24 7.29 21.74
C LYS A 569 -32.76 6.53 20.53
N ALA A 570 -33.85 7.02 19.95
CA ALA A 570 -34.37 6.45 18.71
C ALA A 570 -33.47 6.81 17.52
N CYS A 571 -33.25 5.85 16.64
CA CYS A 571 -32.52 6.08 15.40
C CYS A 571 -33.36 6.90 14.41
N GLN A 572 -32.72 7.88 13.77
CA GLN A 572 -33.24 8.57 12.59
C GLN A 572 -33.16 7.61 11.39
N ALA A 573 -34.16 7.67 10.52
CA ALA A 573 -34.16 6.89 9.29
C ALA A 573 -33.02 7.31 8.35
N TRP A 574 -32.33 6.36 7.74
CA TRP A 574 -31.21 6.63 6.83
C TRP A 574 -31.61 7.41 5.58
N ALA A 575 -32.87 7.35 5.17
CA ALA A 575 -33.39 8.19 4.09
C ALA A 575 -33.78 9.61 4.55
N ALA A 576 -34.00 9.80 5.85
CA ALA A 576 -34.42 11.09 6.40
C ALA A 576 -33.24 12.05 6.51
N GLN A 577 -33.49 13.34 6.22
CA GLN A 577 -32.49 14.41 6.35
C GLN A 577 -32.74 15.32 7.56
N THR A 578 -33.61 14.88 8.48
CA THR A 578 -34.00 15.61 9.70
C THR A 578 -34.14 14.64 10.88
N PRO A 579 -33.72 15.02 12.11
CA PRO A 579 -33.05 16.29 12.46
C PRO A 579 -31.59 16.40 11.96
N GLN A 580 -30.93 15.27 11.68
CA GLN A 580 -29.53 15.23 11.26
C GLN A 580 -29.43 15.16 9.74
N LYS A 581 -28.94 16.22 9.08
CA LYS A 581 -28.63 16.18 7.65
C LYS A 581 -27.37 15.35 7.41
N HIS A 582 -27.39 14.41 6.46
CA HIS A 582 -26.25 13.52 6.19
C HIS A 582 -26.27 12.89 4.78
N ASN A 583 -25.10 12.46 4.31
CA ASN A 583 -24.95 11.83 2.99
C ASN A 583 -25.02 10.29 3.02
N ARG A 584 -25.14 9.67 4.21
CA ARG A 584 -25.30 8.21 4.35
C ARG A 584 -26.74 7.77 4.12
N THR A 585 -27.19 7.88 2.89
CA THR A 585 -28.54 7.48 2.47
C THR A 585 -28.53 6.12 1.78
N PRO A 586 -29.67 5.43 1.69
CA PRO A 586 -29.79 4.19 0.92
C PRO A 586 -29.36 4.36 -0.55
N ASP A 587 -29.69 5.49 -1.17
CA ASP A 587 -29.28 5.81 -2.54
C ASP A 587 -27.77 5.90 -2.67
N ASN A 588 -27.12 6.53 -1.69
CA ASN A 588 -25.67 6.68 -1.67
C ASN A 588 -24.96 5.42 -1.20
N TYR A 589 -25.61 4.45 -0.53
CA TYR A 589 -25.02 3.23 0.05
C TYR A 589 -25.98 2.00 -0.04
N PRO A 590 -26.35 1.55 -1.25
CA PRO A 590 -27.42 0.56 -1.45
C PRO A 590 -27.08 -0.85 -0.95
N SER A 591 -25.79 -1.22 -0.89
CA SER A 591 -25.32 -2.54 -0.43
C SER A 591 -25.21 -2.67 1.10
N ASN A 592 -25.36 -1.57 1.84
CA ASN A 592 -25.15 -1.54 3.28
C ASN A 592 -26.42 -1.88 4.08
N GLY A 593 -27.52 -2.21 3.39
CA GLY A 593 -28.81 -2.53 3.99
C GLY A 593 -29.30 -1.39 4.88
N LEU A 594 -29.17 -0.14 4.44
CA LEU A 594 -29.57 1.06 5.19
C LEU A 594 -31.10 1.21 5.25
N ASP A 595 -31.79 0.14 5.62
CA ASP A 595 -33.23 0.05 5.62
C ASP A 595 -33.79 0.77 6.85
N LEU A 596 -34.83 1.58 6.61
CA LEU A 596 -35.55 2.32 7.65
C LEU A 596 -34.58 3.10 8.55
N ASN A 597 -34.63 2.86 9.86
CA ASN A 597 -33.76 3.47 10.87
C ASN A 597 -32.95 2.41 11.64
N TYR A 598 -32.74 1.23 11.05
CA TYR A 598 -32.05 0.16 11.75
C TYR A 598 -30.56 0.47 11.92
N CYS A 599 -29.99 0.05 13.03
CA CYS A 599 -28.57 0.17 13.30
C CYS A 599 -27.76 -0.60 12.26
N ARG A 600 -26.78 0.07 11.66
CA ARG A 600 -25.92 -0.50 10.62
C ARG A 600 -24.49 -0.07 10.84
N ASN A 601 -23.55 -0.75 10.20
CA ASN A 601 -22.16 -0.36 10.17
C ASN A 601 -21.68 -0.15 8.73
N PRO A 602 -22.08 0.98 8.09
CA PRO A 602 -21.76 1.23 6.68
C PRO A 602 -20.31 1.67 6.42
N ASP A 603 -19.52 1.93 7.47
CA ASP A 603 -18.21 2.56 7.42
C ASP A 603 -17.12 1.84 8.23
N ASN A 604 -17.34 0.56 8.54
CA ASN A 604 -16.41 -0.31 9.29
C ASN A 604 -15.96 0.31 10.63
N GLU A 605 -16.91 0.96 11.32
CA GLU A 605 -16.72 1.47 12.66
C GLU A 605 -16.68 0.32 13.68
N ARG A 606 -16.31 0.59 14.93
CA ARG A 606 -16.16 -0.44 15.97
C ARG A 606 -17.40 -1.33 16.20
N MET A 607 -18.60 -0.80 15.99
CA MET A 607 -19.87 -1.51 16.16
C MET A 607 -21.00 -0.79 15.39
N PRO A 608 -22.15 -1.46 15.13
CA PRO A 608 -23.28 -0.83 14.46
C PRO A 608 -23.76 0.44 15.17
N TRP A 609 -24.18 1.43 14.40
CA TRP A 609 -24.57 2.75 14.85
C TRP A 609 -25.71 3.31 14.00
N CYS A 610 -26.27 4.45 14.41
CA CYS A 610 -27.25 5.20 13.63
C CYS A 610 -27.18 6.70 13.94
N TYR A 611 -27.71 7.55 13.04
CA TYR A 611 -28.06 8.92 13.39
C TYR A 611 -29.19 8.91 14.40
N THR A 612 -29.25 9.88 15.32
CA THR A 612 -30.30 9.91 16.35
C THR A 612 -31.38 10.94 16.01
N THR A 613 -32.60 10.72 16.53
CA THR A 613 -33.69 11.71 16.45
C THR A 613 -33.52 12.87 17.45
N ASP A 614 -32.48 12.85 18.27
CA ASP A 614 -32.12 13.95 19.18
C ASP A 614 -31.24 14.96 18.42
N PRO A 615 -31.67 16.23 18.28
CA PRO A 615 -30.88 17.26 17.61
C PRO A 615 -29.49 17.47 18.22
N GLU A 616 -29.33 17.27 19.53
CA GLU A 616 -28.07 17.48 20.26
C GLU A 616 -27.09 16.32 20.10
N THR A 617 -27.58 15.14 19.71
CA THR A 617 -26.78 13.93 19.54
C THR A 617 -26.76 13.51 18.07
N ARG A 618 -25.73 13.91 17.32
CA ARG A 618 -25.67 13.64 15.88
C ARG A 618 -25.77 12.15 15.53
N TRP A 619 -25.00 11.30 16.19
CA TRP A 619 -25.02 9.86 15.99
C TRP A 619 -24.56 9.13 17.26
N GLU A 620 -24.92 7.86 17.41
CA GLU A 620 -24.47 7.04 18.54
C GLU A 620 -24.44 5.56 18.15
N TYR A 621 -23.66 4.77 18.89
CA TYR A 621 -23.61 3.32 18.77
C TYR A 621 -24.90 2.65 19.22
N CYS A 622 -25.13 1.46 18.67
CA CYS A 622 -26.21 0.59 19.05
C CYS A 622 -25.69 -0.67 19.74
N LYS A 623 -26.40 -1.11 20.78
CA LYS A 623 -26.15 -2.41 21.40
C LYS A 623 -26.94 -3.49 20.66
N VAL A 624 -26.28 -4.17 19.72
CA VAL A 624 -26.86 -5.28 18.96
C VAL A 624 -26.49 -6.64 19.57
N PRO A 625 -27.32 -7.68 19.47
CA PRO A 625 -27.03 -9.01 20.03
C PRO A 625 -25.80 -9.64 19.38
N SER A 626 -24.87 -10.22 20.16
CA SER A 626 -23.71 -10.94 19.61
C SER A 626 -24.02 -12.41 19.37
N CYS A 627 -23.54 -12.98 18.25
CA CYS A 627 -23.85 -14.38 17.90
C CYS A 627 -23.16 -15.44 18.79
N GLY A 628 -22.36 -15.01 19.77
CA GLY A 628 -21.63 -15.87 20.72
C GLY A 628 -22.36 -16.20 22.02
N ASP A 629 -23.55 -15.63 22.25
CA ASP A 629 -24.33 -15.87 23.48
C ASP A 629 -25.56 -16.77 23.25
N VAL A 630 -25.44 -17.76 22.36
CA VAL A 630 -26.42 -18.84 22.23
C VAL A 630 -25.84 -20.10 22.89
N PRO A 631 -26.40 -20.58 24.03
CA PRO A 631 -25.94 -21.82 24.65
C PRO A 631 -26.19 -22.99 23.70
N GLY A 632 -25.13 -23.64 23.24
CA GLY A 632 -25.24 -24.88 22.45
C GLY A 632 -25.78 -26.04 23.30
N PRO A 633 -26.45 -27.02 22.67
CA PRO A 633 -26.97 -28.18 23.39
C PRO A 633 -25.81 -29.08 23.83
N GLY A 634 -25.57 -29.20 25.13
CA GLY A 634 -24.76 -30.28 25.69
C GLY A 634 -23.48 -29.91 26.46
N SER A 635 -23.41 -28.78 27.17
CA SER A 635 -22.39 -28.58 28.22
C SER A 635 -23.04 -28.38 29.59
N VAL A 636 -22.84 -29.38 30.44
CA VAL A 636 -23.21 -29.39 31.86
C VAL A 636 -22.33 -28.40 32.61
N MET A 637 -22.93 -27.36 33.19
CA MET A 637 -22.28 -26.53 34.20
C MET A 637 -22.58 -27.18 35.57
N SER A 638 -21.57 -27.74 36.22
CA SER A 638 -21.71 -28.25 37.58
C SER A 638 -21.56 -27.11 38.58
N SER A 639 -22.68 -26.64 39.13
CA SER A 639 -22.75 -26.05 40.46
C SER A 639 -24.13 -26.26 41.07
N HIS A 640 -24.26 -27.37 41.81
CA HIS A 640 -25.11 -27.58 42.98
C HIS A 640 -26.42 -26.76 43.08
N GLY A 641 -27.54 -27.44 42.82
CA GLY A 641 -28.75 -27.22 43.62
C GLY A 641 -30.07 -27.17 42.84
N GLN A 642 -30.78 -28.30 42.88
CA GLN A 642 -32.22 -28.47 42.64
C GLN A 642 -32.69 -28.68 41.19
N SER A 643 -33.21 -29.88 41.02
CA SER A 643 -33.68 -30.56 39.81
C SER A 643 -35.20 -30.54 39.72
N TYR A 644 -35.74 -30.27 38.52
CA TYR A 644 -37.00 -30.88 38.05
C TYR A 644 -36.88 -31.21 36.56
N HIS A 645 -37.19 -32.46 36.22
CA HIS A 645 -37.13 -33.07 34.90
C HIS A 645 -38.36 -32.70 34.04
N CYS A 646 -38.16 -32.55 32.73
CA CYS A 646 -39.18 -32.81 31.71
C CYS A 646 -38.57 -33.67 30.60
N TYR A 647 -39.17 -34.85 30.34
CA TYR A 647 -38.90 -35.69 29.18
C TYR A 647 -39.67 -35.18 27.96
N ALA A 648 -39.10 -35.32 26.76
CA ALA A 648 -39.82 -35.25 25.50
C ALA A 648 -39.76 -36.63 24.86
N ASP A 649 -40.92 -37.20 24.53
CA ASP A 649 -41.01 -38.44 23.75
C ASP A 649 -41.70 -38.15 22.41
N ASP A 650 -41.19 -38.81 21.38
CA ASP A 650 -41.62 -38.74 19.98
C ASP A 650 -42.97 -39.46 19.79
N THR A 651 -43.86 -38.90 18.96
CA THR A 651 -44.55 -39.56 17.82
C THR A 651 -45.87 -38.89 17.45
N GLN A 652 -46.15 -38.94 16.15
CA GLN A 652 -47.31 -38.39 15.47
C GLN A 652 -48.62 -39.17 15.70
N LEU A 653 -49.73 -38.46 15.43
CA LEU A 653 -51.02 -38.89 14.84
C LEU A 653 -52.21 -39.24 15.75
N LEU A 654 -53.30 -38.50 15.46
CA LEU A 654 -54.74 -38.84 15.47
C LEU A 654 -55.65 -38.30 16.60
N PHE A 655 -56.78 -37.79 16.10
CA PHE A 655 -57.96 -37.28 16.79
C PHE A 655 -58.64 -38.35 17.68
N SER A 656 -59.09 -37.95 18.89
CA SER A 656 -60.46 -38.18 19.41
C SER A 656 -60.61 -37.72 20.87
N SER A 657 -61.78 -37.18 21.19
CA SER A 657 -62.19 -36.64 22.50
C SER A 657 -62.40 -37.73 23.58
N PRO A 658 -62.36 -37.40 24.89
CA PRO A 658 -62.37 -38.39 25.96
C PRO A 658 -63.80 -38.75 26.42
N PRO A 659 -63.96 -39.90 27.09
CA PRO A 659 -64.94 -40.02 28.15
C PRO A 659 -64.33 -40.55 29.47
N PRO A 660 -65.07 -40.43 30.59
CA PRO A 660 -64.53 -40.24 31.93
C PRO A 660 -64.38 -41.56 32.68
N PHE A 661 -63.38 -41.65 33.57
CA PHE A 661 -63.52 -41.63 35.03
C PHE A 661 -62.16 -41.88 35.69
#